data_AF-A0A2M8Z1U4-F1
#
_entry.id   AF-A0A2M8Z1U4-F1
#
_cell.length_a   1.000
_cell.length_b   1.000
_cell.length_c   1.000
_cell.angle_alpha   90.00
_cell.angle_beta   90.00
_cell.angle_gamma   90.00
#
_symmetry.space_group_name_H-M   'P 1'
#
loop_
_entity.id
_entity.type
_entity.pdbx_description
1 polymer ?
#
loop_
_entity_poly.entity_id
_entity_poly.type
_entity_poly.pdbx_seq_one_letter_code
_entity_poly.pdbx_strand_id
1 'polypeptide(L)'
;MKKNVDKQKKYYFSGRLKRQLNQISHHSLTIVEAPSGFGKTTAVREYLKENLSHNACEYWYTCLGESVSVAWLGICELFSNVNVKVADDLKNLKMPTMDTLFYMTSYLRDFSCQTETYLVVDNYQLVNCDIPRELISVFSMHGNPKLHMIFITQQLEAKQQISIHNNNIHTINASAFLFDREDTVRLFRMEGIRLTDDELKKILMSTEGWVSAIRLQIKNFLEIGFFDLTTTDIGQLVEKAIWNRLTPEEKAFFLLVSVLDSFTIRQAAIMLNQEILPEKIDELLKNNDFIRYLPDKCMYSMHSILQDYLRDRFYNQMPADYQNQTFRKAGVSCTAILQYYSAAEFFYKIKDFDAILSLPFSREYLYKHKGKNLSVFIITIVNECPEEILCKYPLTMIVFGYYTILDGQTETYRKLCSLLRIAVRCDSDFDRESLRKIRGEYTLLVTLGEFNDISKVNKGHETALKILGKPSIMIKSDIPMLFATTSVLNMFWRESGELENELQQIDIGAHLYHKIGQGHGIGYNTVMRAEALLMRGEDNEAEILCHKALYEARSYYQTDMCICAELVLARIAILRGEVKGYFTAIKNMQDYAKADSNLYVLHMVEYCMSIIGLLLGIKYYVAPWLYDMESIKNVLYAPVIPHAQILYLNLLLMENRYPEFYGISQLIPDKSKNANENIKYMMPQVYYLKFLAIAKYNNGDRFAAQEYLKQALSIAMPDKIYLPFAQEAGQLNSLLDSLRNSVSDKDGINAIIKLGRRQERGMKIIKKAINSDKSPLTPREREIAQLARDRLSAREIAGKLYISETTVRTILRSVYSKLDIHSRTELVTKQF
;
A
#
# COMPACT_ATOMS: atom_id res chain seq x y z
N MET A 1 24.80 -50.57 12.03
CA MET A 1 25.31 -49.88 10.83
C MET A 1 24.42 -50.21 9.63
N LYS A 2 23.38 -49.39 9.37
CA LYS A 2 22.64 -49.42 8.10
C LYS A 2 23.01 -48.15 7.35
N LYS A 3 23.53 -48.32 6.14
CA LYS A 3 24.08 -47.28 5.27
C LYS A 3 23.05 -46.18 5.02
N ASN A 4 23.32 -44.98 5.53
CA ASN A 4 22.83 -43.73 4.93
C ASN A 4 23.49 -43.63 3.55
N VAL A 5 22.80 -44.13 2.53
CA VAL A 5 23.09 -43.75 1.15
C VAL A 5 22.22 -42.52 0.90
N ASP A 6 22.90 -41.39 0.81
CA ASP A 6 22.40 -40.14 0.27
C ASP A 6 21.91 -40.40 -1.18
N LYS A 7 20.66 -40.87 -1.32
CA LYS A 7 20.01 -41.00 -2.62
C LYS A 7 19.66 -39.59 -3.08
N GLN A 8 20.52 -38.97 -3.87
CA GLN A 8 20.13 -37.87 -4.75
C GLN A 8 18.84 -38.29 -5.47
N LYS A 9 17.70 -37.63 -5.19
CA LYS A 9 16.44 -37.83 -5.91
C LYS A 9 16.73 -37.52 -7.39
N LYS A 10 16.75 -38.53 -8.25
CA LYS A 10 16.91 -38.34 -9.69
C LYS A 10 15.58 -37.90 -10.29
N TYR A 11 15.52 -36.68 -10.83
CA TYR A 11 14.36 -36.20 -11.57
C TYR A 11 14.46 -36.57 -13.05
N TYR A 12 13.33 -36.95 -13.66
CA TYR A 12 13.23 -37.13 -15.11
C TYR A 12 12.36 -36.02 -15.70
N PHE A 13 12.90 -35.32 -16.69
CA PHE A 13 12.18 -34.32 -17.47
C PHE A 13 12.12 -34.76 -18.93
N SER A 14 10.93 -34.67 -19.53
CA SER A 14 10.72 -35.05 -20.93
C SER A 14 11.57 -34.20 -21.88
N GLY A 15 11.91 -34.76 -23.04
CA GLY A 15 12.64 -34.02 -24.07
C GLY A 15 11.87 -32.78 -24.57
N ARG A 16 10.54 -32.81 -24.50
CA ARG A 16 9.68 -31.66 -24.77
C ARG A 16 9.82 -30.59 -23.69
N LEU A 17 9.69 -30.95 -22.42
CA LEU A 17 9.81 -30.00 -21.31
C LEU A 17 11.21 -29.37 -21.25
N LYS A 18 12.27 -30.18 -21.42
CA LYS A 18 13.65 -29.68 -21.48
C LYS A 18 13.84 -28.62 -22.57
N ARG A 19 13.29 -28.84 -23.77
CA ARG A 19 13.34 -27.85 -24.86
C ARG A 19 12.65 -26.54 -24.49
N GLN A 20 11.51 -26.61 -23.79
CA GLN A 20 10.76 -25.43 -23.33
C GLN A 20 11.49 -24.69 -22.20
N LEU A 21 12.07 -25.41 -21.24
CA LEU A 21 12.87 -24.84 -20.15
C LEU A 21 14.14 -24.15 -20.68
N ASN A 22 14.81 -24.74 -21.67
CA ASN A 22 15.99 -24.14 -22.29
C ASN A 22 15.71 -22.78 -22.96
N GLN A 23 14.45 -22.44 -23.25
CA GLN A 23 14.09 -21.11 -23.79
C GLN A 23 14.07 -20.02 -22.72
N ILE A 24 14.11 -20.36 -21.42
CA ILE A 24 14.03 -19.38 -20.31
C ILE A 24 15.13 -18.31 -20.43
N SER A 25 16.37 -18.71 -20.76
CA SER A 25 17.51 -17.81 -20.92
C SER A 25 17.44 -16.91 -22.17
N HIS A 26 16.47 -17.12 -23.05
CA HIS A 26 16.30 -16.34 -24.28
C HIS A 26 15.15 -15.32 -24.19
N HIS A 27 14.42 -15.28 -23.07
CA HIS A 27 13.25 -14.42 -22.91
C HIS A 27 13.35 -13.59 -21.63
N SER A 28 12.86 -12.36 -21.70
CA SER A 28 12.84 -11.43 -20.55
C SER A 28 11.88 -11.89 -19.45
N LEU A 29 10.80 -12.58 -19.85
CA LEU A 29 9.79 -13.13 -18.97
C LEU A 29 9.38 -14.54 -19.44
N THR A 30 9.38 -15.50 -18.53
CA THR A 30 8.77 -16.82 -18.71
C THR A 30 7.60 -17.01 -17.76
N ILE A 31 6.45 -17.42 -18.29
CA ILE A 31 5.28 -17.81 -17.51
C ILE A 31 5.15 -19.33 -17.59
N VAL A 32 5.22 -19.99 -16.44
CA VAL A 32 5.02 -21.43 -16.30
C VAL A 32 3.62 -21.65 -15.73
N GLU A 33 2.64 -21.83 -16.63
CA GLU A 33 1.21 -21.94 -16.32
C GLU A 33 0.72 -23.37 -16.57
N ALA A 34 0.40 -24.07 -15.49
CA ALA A 34 -0.21 -25.40 -15.57
C ALA A 34 -1.03 -25.66 -14.30
N PRO A 35 -1.98 -26.61 -14.30
CA PRO A 35 -2.68 -26.99 -13.10
C PRO A 35 -1.74 -27.48 -11.99
N SER A 36 -2.30 -27.61 -10.80
CA SER A 36 -1.67 -28.27 -9.67
C SER A 36 -1.03 -29.61 -10.08
N GLY A 37 0.20 -29.88 -9.62
CA GLY A 37 0.79 -31.22 -9.73
C GLY A 37 1.53 -31.55 -11.00
N PHE A 38 1.61 -30.63 -11.95
CA PHE A 38 2.39 -30.81 -13.17
C PHE A 38 3.91 -30.72 -12.96
N GLY A 39 4.38 -30.51 -11.72
CA GLY A 39 5.81 -30.47 -11.39
C GLY A 39 6.51 -29.16 -11.78
N LYS A 40 5.76 -28.07 -12.00
CA LYS A 40 6.27 -26.76 -12.45
C LYS A 40 7.45 -26.25 -11.62
N THR A 41 7.25 -26.12 -10.31
CA THR A 41 8.24 -25.63 -9.34
C THR A 41 9.50 -26.49 -9.34
N THR A 42 9.35 -27.82 -9.37
CA THR A 42 10.47 -28.76 -9.44
C THR A 42 11.23 -28.64 -10.76
N ALA A 43 10.51 -28.52 -11.88
CA ALA A 43 11.12 -28.41 -13.20
C ALA A 43 11.96 -27.14 -13.36
N VAL A 44 11.45 -25.99 -12.92
CA VAL A 44 12.19 -24.71 -12.97
C VAL A 44 13.41 -24.77 -12.05
N ARG A 45 13.25 -25.25 -10.82
CA ARG A 45 14.36 -25.31 -9.85
C ARG A 45 15.51 -26.21 -10.30
N GLU A 46 15.20 -27.42 -10.77
CA GLU A 46 16.25 -28.33 -11.26
C GLU A 46 16.88 -27.81 -12.55
N TYR A 47 16.09 -27.20 -13.45
CA TYR A 47 16.64 -26.54 -14.63
C TYR A 47 17.66 -25.45 -14.26
N LEU A 48 17.31 -24.55 -13.34
CA LEU A 48 18.20 -23.48 -12.89
C LEU A 48 19.47 -24.08 -12.26
N LYS A 49 19.31 -25.04 -11.34
CA LYS A 49 20.42 -25.72 -10.68
C LYS A 49 21.40 -26.40 -11.66
N GLU A 50 20.91 -26.98 -12.75
CA GLU A 50 21.74 -27.68 -13.74
C GLU A 50 22.35 -26.77 -14.81
N ASN A 51 21.71 -25.64 -15.14
CA ASN A 51 22.06 -24.82 -16.31
C ASN A 51 22.61 -23.42 -15.98
N LEU A 52 22.53 -22.96 -14.73
CA LEU A 52 23.13 -21.69 -14.31
C LEU A 52 24.66 -21.73 -14.42
N SER A 53 25.24 -20.72 -15.06
CA SER A 53 26.69 -20.51 -15.04
C SER A 53 27.17 -20.19 -13.62
N HIS A 54 28.45 -20.43 -13.30
CA HIS A 54 29.00 -20.21 -11.95
C HIS A 54 28.84 -18.78 -11.42
N ASN A 55 28.68 -17.80 -12.32
CA ASN A 55 28.51 -16.38 -11.97
C ASN A 55 27.07 -15.88 -12.07
N ALA A 56 26.10 -16.74 -12.42
CA ALA A 56 24.71 -16.35 -12.51
C ALA A 56 24.05 -16.30 -11.13
N CYS A 57 23.11 -15.37 -10.95
CA CYS A 57 22.39 -15.17 -9.70
C CYS A 57 20.96 -15.72 -9.81
N GLU A 58 20.48 -16.39 -8.76
CA GLU A 58 19.11 -16.88 -8.64
C GLU A 58 18.50 -16.37 -7.34
N TYR A 59 17.33 -15.74 -7.44
CA TYR A 59 16.53 -15.31 -6.30
C TYR A 59 15.11 -15.82 -6.42
N TRP A 60 14.57 -16.36 -5.34
CA TRP A 60 13.30 -17.09 -5.34
C TRP A 60 12.35 -16.58 -4.27
N TYR A 61 11.12 -16.27 -4.66
CA TYR A 61 10.03 -15.89 -3.77
C TYR A 61 8.84 -16.82 -3.98
N THR A 62 8.32 -17.42 -2.91
CA THR A 62 7.11 -18.26 -2.96
C THR A 62 5.95 -17.58 -2.26
N CYS A 63 4.85 -17.36 -2.98
CA CYS A 63 3.60 -16.85 -2.44
C CYS A 63 2.89 -17.93 -1.61
N LEU A 64 2.40 -17.57 -0.42
CA LEU A 64 1.80 -18.53 0.53
C LEU A 64 0.37 -18.19 0.98
N GLY A 65 -0.31 -17.32 0.22
CA GLY A 65 -1.64 -16.82 0.60
C GLY A 65 -1.56 -15.71 1.66
N GLU A 66 -0.40 -15.07 1.81
CA GLU A 66 -0.27 -13.84 2.58
C GLU A 66 -1.11 -12.70 1.97
N SER A 67 -1.31 -11.60 2.70
CA SER A 67 -2.06 -10.46 2.16
C SER A 67 -1.39 -9.88 0.91
N VAL A 68 -2.20 -9.30 0.02
CA VAL A 68 -1.74 -8.76 -1.28
C VAL A 68 -0.53 -7.82 -1.12
N SER A 69 -0.57 -6.93 -0.12
CA SER A 69 0.53 -6.00 0.18
C SER A 69 1.82 -6.71 0.59
N VAL A 70 1.73 -7.77 1.40
CA VAL A 70 2.91 -8.54 1.84
C VAL A 70 3.48 -9.34 0.68
N ALA A 71 2.62 -9.95 -0.14
CA ALA A 71 3.03 -10.64 -1.35
C ALA A 71 3.76 -9.71 -2.33
N TRP A 72 3.23 -8.49 -2.52
CA TRP A 72 3.86 -7.47 -3.35
C TRP A 72 5.24 -7.04 -2.83
N LEU A 73 5.37 -6.78 -1.52
CA LEU A 73 6.65 -6.46 -0.91
C LEU A 73 7.67 -7.58 -1.10
N GLY A 74 7.25 -8.85 -0.98
CA GLY A 74 8.09 -10.00 -1.25
C GLY A 74 8.59 -10.06 -2.70
N ILE A 75 7.73 -9.75 -3.66
CA ILE A 75 8.12 -9.61 -5.08
C ILE A 75 9.09 -8.45 -5.26
N CYS A 76 8.87 -7.31 -4.62
CA CYS A 76 9.80 -6.18 -4.68
C CYS A 76 11.17 -6.52 -4.08
N GLU A 77 11.21 -7.32 -3.00
CA GLU A 77 12.45 -7.71 -2.33
C GLU A 77 13.34 -8.58 -3.22
N LEU A 78 12.78 -9.32 -4.19
CA LEU A 78 13.59 -10.01 -5.20
C LEU A 78 14.51 -9.04 -5.94
N PHE A 79 14.02 -7.84 -6.24
CA PHE A 79 14.81 -6.81 -6.93
C PHE A 79 15.89 -6.20 -6.03
N SER A 80 15.71 -6.19 -4.70
CA SER A 80 16.71 -5.63 -3.77
C SER A 80 18.06 -6.33 -3.89
N ASN A 81 18.05 -7.63 -4.20
CA ASN A 81 19.27 -8.43 -4.32
C ASN A 81 20.12 -8.08 -5.56
N VAL A 82 19.59 -7.24 -6.45
CA VAL A 82 20.23 -6.88 -7.74
C VAL A 82 20.35 -5.37 -7.87
N ASN A 83 19.27 -4.64 -7.59
CA ASN A 83 19.20 -3.19 -7.69
C ASN A 83 18.26 -2.64 -6.61
N VAL A 84 18.87 -2.16 -5.52
CA VAL A 84 18.15 -1.58 -4.37
C VAL A 84 17.25 -0.42 -4.80
N LYS A 85 17.70 0.43 -5.75
CA LYS A 85 16.90 1.57 -6.20
C LYS A 85 15.60 1.14 -6.87
N VAL A 86 15.66 0.17 -7.78
CA VAL A 86 14.44 -0.33 -8.45
C VAL A 86 13.53 -1.05 -7.45
N ALA A 87 14.10 -1.77 -6.49
CA ALA A 87 13.32 -2.37 -5.41
C ALA A 87 12.58 -1.31 -4.58
N ASP A 88 13.25 -0.22 -4.21
CA ASP A 88 12.64 0.89 -3.47
C ASP A 88 11.58 1.61 -4.31
N ASP A 89 11.83 1.85 -5.60
CA ASP A 89 10.87 2.47 -6.52
C ASP A 89 9.60 1.59 -6.68
N LEU A 90 9.76 0.26 -6.77
CA LEU A 90 8.64 -0.69 -6.80
C LEU A 90 7.90 -0.80 -5.45
N LYS A 91 8.62 -0.73 -4.31
CA LYS A 91 8.02 -0.68 -2.98
C LYS A 91 7.18 0.59 -2.80
N ASN A 92 7.69 1.73 -3.26
CA ASN A 92 7.01 3.02 -3.20
C ASN A 92 5.74 3.06 -4.05
N LEU A 93 5.71 2.30 -5.15
CA LEU A 93 4.52 2.12 -5.99
C LEU A 93 3.35 1.44 -5.25
N LYS A 94 3.64 0.69 -4.17
CA LYS A 94 2.69 -0.19 -3.49
C LYS A 94 2.06 -1.18 -4.48
N MET A 95 1.03 -1.90 -4.05
CA MET A 95 0.36 -2.89 -4.88
C MET A 95 -0.12 -2.24 -6.19
N PRO A 96 0.37 -2.69 -7.37
CA PRO A 96 0.03 -2.05 -8.62
C PRO A 96 -1.44 -2.22 -9.01
N THR A 97 -2.01 -1.15 -9.54
CA THR A 97 -3.29 -1.08 -10.27
C THR A 97 -3.05 -0.82 -11.76
N MET A 98 -4.09 -0.93 -12.60
CA MET A 98 -3.99 -0.65 -14.04
C MET A 98 -3.31 0.69 -14.36
N ASP A 99 -3.66 1.74 -13.62
CA ASP A 99 -3.13 3.09 -13.84
C ASP A 99 -1.66 3.22 -13.47
N THR A 100 -1.20 2.38 -12.53
CA THR A 100 0.18 2.43 -12.03
C THR A 100 1.17 1.57 -12.83
N LEU A 101 0.66 0.66 -13.66
CA LEU A 101 1.50 -0.23 -14.48
C LEU A 101 2.46 0.53 -15.39
N PHE A 102 2.07 1.71 -15.90
CA PHE A 102 2.96 2.53 -16.70
C PHE A 102 4.21 2.98 -15.92
N TYR A 103 4.08 3.35 -14.63
CA TYR A 103 5.24 3.72 -13.80
C TYR A 103 6.17 2.53 -13.56
N MET A 104 5.62 1.34 -13.35
CA MET A 104 6.42 0.11 -13.25
C MET A 104 7.26 -0.10 -14.51
N THR A 105 6.69 0.10 -15.71
CA THR A 105 7.48 -0.03 -16.96
C THR A 105 8.63 0.95 -17.01
N SER A 106 8.47 2.15 -16.44
CA SER A 106 9.55 3.15 -16.36
C SER A 106 10.65 2.73 -15.39
N TYR A 107 10.28 2.21 -14.20
CA TYR A 107 11.26 1.80 -13.19
C TYR A 107 12.06 0.57 -13.62
N LEU A 108 11.41 -0.36 -14.31
CA LEU A 108 12.05 -1.57 -14.81
C LEU A 108 13.00 -1.29 -15.99
N ARG A 109 12.80 -0.20 -16.75
CA ARG A 109 13.61 0.11 -17.95
C ARG A 109 15.07 0.46 -17.64
N ASP A 110 15.33 1.02 -16.46
CA ASP A 110 16.68 1.40 -16.02
C ASP A 110 17.39 0.26 -15.24
N PHE A 111 16.80 -0.94 -15.21
CA PHE A 111 17.32 -2.07 -14.46
C PHE A 111 18.50 -2.72 -15.20
N SER A 112 19.71 -2.54 -14.69
CA SER A 112 20.93 -3.15 -15.24
C SER A 112 21.46 -4.27 -14.34
N CYS A 113 21.91 -5.36 -14.96
CA CYS A 113 22.55 -6.51 -14.31
C CYS A 113 23.94 -6.70 -14.91
N GLN A 114 24.94 -6.90 -14.06
CA GLN A 114 26.29 -7.22 -14.54
C GLN A 114 26.40 -8.68 -14.99
N THR A 115 25.73 -9.58 -14.28
CA THR A 115 25.67 -11.02 -14.51
C THR A 115 24.26 -11.47 -14.93
N GLU A 116 24.19 -12.67 -15.51
CA GLU A 116 22.93 -13.38 -15.76
C GLU A 116 22.16 -13.55 -14.45
N THR A 117 20.93 -13.07 -14.39
CA THR A 117 20.13 -13.03 -13.16
C THR A 117 18.73 -13.58 -13.40
N TYR A 118 18.27 -14.47 -12.53
CA TYR A 118 16.98 -15.13 -12.58
C TYR A 118 16.17 -14.78 -11.34
N LEU A 119 15.00 -14.17 -11.52
CA LEU A 119 14.08 -13.81 -10.45
C LEU A 119 12.82 -14.66 -10.58
N VAL A 120 12.56 -15.50 -9.58
CA VAL A 120 11.47 -16.49 -9.63
C VAL A 120 10.37 -16.14 -8.64
N VAL A 121 9.14 -16.03 -9.13
CA VAL A 121 7.92 -15.87 -8.33
C VAL A 121 7.08 -17.14 -8.46
N ASP A 122 6.98 -17.89 -7.37
CA ASP A 122 6.35 -19.21 -7.30
C ASP A 122 4.99 -19.13 -6.59
N ASN A 123 4.00 -19.90 -7.06
CA ASN A 123 2.60 -19.87 -6.62
C ASN A 123 1.89 -18.51 -6.76
N TYR A 124 2.17 -17.78 -7.85
CA TYR A 124 1.65 -16.42 -8.05
C TYR A 124 0.11 -16.30 -7.97
N GLN A 125 -0.65 -17.35 -8.26
CA GLN A 125 -2.10 -17.36 -8.10
C GLN A 125 -2.57 -17.00 -6.68
N LEU A 126 -1.72 -17.17 -5.66
CA LEU A 126 -2.03 -16.87 -4.27
C LEU A 126 -1.84 -15.39 -3.89
N VAL A 127 -1.30 -14.55 -4.78
CA VAL A 127 -1.20 -13.09 -4.54
C VAL A 127 -2.58 -12.43 -4.47
N ASN A 128 -3.58 -13.01 -5.16
CA ASN A 128 -4.98 -12.57 -5.16
C ASN A 128 -5.19 -11.06 -5.37
N CYS A 129 -4.48 -10.49 -6.35
CA CYS A 129 -4.63 -9.11 -6.76
C CYS A 129 -5.71 -8.91 -7.84
N ASP A 130 -6.13 -7.66 -8.04
CA ASP A 130 -7.18 -7.31 -9.01
C ASP A 130 -6.74 -7.43 -10.48
N ILE A 131 -5.43 -7.31 -10.77
CA ILE A 131 -4.86 -7.26 -12.14
C ILE A 131 -3.73 -8.29 -12.38
N PRO A 132 -3.94 -9.59 -12.10
CA PRO A 132 -2.85 -10.55 -12.01
C PRO A 132 -2.13 -10.80 -13.35
N ARG A 133 -2.84 -10.78 -14.49
CA ARG A 133 -2.21 -11.04 -15.80
C ARG A 133 -1.48 -9.81 -16.33
N GLU A 134 -2.08 -8.64 -16.19
CA GLU A 134 -1.52 -7.37 -16.61
C GLU A 134 -0.25 -7.06 -15.80
N LEU A 135 -0.28 -7.31 -14.49
CA LEU A 135 0.89 -7.14 -13.62
C LEU A 135 2.06 -8.04 -14.04
N ILE A 136 1.82 -9.34 -14.27
CA ILE A 136 2.87 -10.24 -14.77
C ILE A 136 3.46 -9.71 -16.08
N SER A 137 2.61 -9.28 -17.01
CA SER A 137 3.04 -8.87 -18.35
C SER A 137 4.02 -7.69 -18.32
N VAL A 138 3.87 -6.75 -17.38
CA VAL A 138 4.73 -5.56 -17.28
C VAL A 138 6.18 -5.92 -16.96
N PHE A 139 6.43 -7.02 -16.25
CA PHE A 139 7.79 -7.48 -15.97
C PHE A 139 8.57 -7.88 -17.21
N SER A 140 7.91 -8.12 -18.35
CA SER A 140 8.61 -8.35 -19.62
C SER A 140 9.26 -7.09 -20.23
N MET A 141 8.94 -5.90 -19.70
CA MET A 141 9.34 -4.60 -20.29
C MET A 141 10.65 -4.03 -19.72
N HIS A 142 11.40 -4.78 -18.91
CA HIS A 142 12.67 -4.31 -18.31
C HIS A 142 13.79 -4.06 -19.34
N GLY A 143 13.75 -4.73 -20.49
CA GLY A 143 14.66 -4.49 -21.63
C GLY A 143 16.11 -4.94 -21.42
N ASN A 144 16.44 -5.58 -20.30
CA ASN A 144 17.78 -6.05 -19.99
C ASN A 144 17.97 -7.50 -20.48
N PRO A 145 18.93 -7.77 -21.38
CA PRO A 145 19.10 -9.10 -21.97
C PRO A 145 19.60 -10.16 -20.97
N LYS A 146 20.12 -9.76 -19.81
CA LYS A 146 20.67 -10.65 -18.77
C LYS A 146 19.73 -10.87 -17.58
N LEU A 147 18.52 -10.30 -17.61
CA LEU A 147 17.51 -10.46 -16.57
C LEU A 147 16.39 -11.37 -17.09
N HIS A 148 16.12 -12.45 -16.36
CA HIS A 148 15.08 -13.41 -16.68
C HIS A 148 14.09 -13.51 -15.51
N MET A 149 12.88 -13.03 -15.73
CA MET A 149 11.78 -13.16 -14.78
C MET A 149 11.04 -14.48 -15.03
N ILE A 150 10.75 -15.26 -13.98
CA ILE A 150 10.01 -16.52 -14.09
C ILE A 150 8.81 -16.50 -13.13
N PHE A 151 7.60 -16.57 -13.67
CA PHE A 151 6.37 -16.70 -12.87
C PHE A 151 5.84 -18.11 -12.98
N ILE A 152 5.71 -18.80 -11.84
CA ILE A 152 5.13 -20.13 -11.74
C ILE A 152 3.74 -19.99 -11.15
N THR A 153 2.72 -20.36 -11.92
CA THR A 153 1.33 -20.13 -11.55
C THR A 153 0.40 -21.27 -11.97
N GLN A 154 -0.76 -21.32 -11.33
CA GLN A 154 -1.94 -22.01 -11.86
C GLN A 154 -2.72 -21.09 -12.81
N GLN A 155 -3.81 -21.60 -13.37
CA GLN A 155 -4.67 -20.81 -14.25
C GLN A 155 -5.24 -19.61 -13.48
N LEU A 156 -4.92 -18.41 -13.96
CA LEU A 156 -5.39 -17.15 -13.35
C LEU A 156 -6.79 -16.80 -13.89
N GLU A 157 -7.72 -16.44 -13.00
CA GLU A 157 -9.07 -15.99 -13.34
C GLU A 157 -9.02 -14.71 -14.19
N ALA A 158 -9.81 -14.65 -15.26
CA ALA A 158 -9.88 -13.48 -16.14
C ALA A 158 -10.98 -12.52 -15.65
N LYS A 159 -10.62 -11.45 -14.94
CA LYS A 159 -11.61 -10.44 -14.49
C LYS A 159 -11.81 -9.27 -15.45
N GLN A 160 -10.92 -9.05 -16.42
CA GLN A 160 -11.08 -8.18 -17.60
C GLN A 160 -9.95 -8.54 -18.57
N GLN A 161 -10.21 -8.68 -19.88
CA GLN A 161 -9.19 -9.02 -20.86
C GLN A 161 -8.67 -7.76 -21.57
N ILE A 162 -7.44 -7.36 -21.26
CA ILE A 162 -6.59 -6.68 -22.24
C ILE A 162 -5.47 -7.67 -22.60
N SER A 163 -5.57 -8.32 -23.76
CA SER A 163 -4.47 -9.16 -24.25
C SER A 163 -3.32 -8.26 -24.67
N ILE A 164 -2.34 -8.06 -23.78
CA ILE A 164 -1.06 -7.47 -24.15
C ILE A 164 -0.25 -8.58 -24.82
N HIS A 165 -0.42 -8.74 -26.13
CA HIS A 165 0.46 -9.59 -26.93
C HIS A 165 1.86 -8.99 -26.93
N ASN A 166 2.77 -9.58 -26.15
CA ASN A 166 4.19 -9.22 -26.15
C ASN A 166 5.02 -10.42 -26.62
N ASN A 167 5.78 -10.23 -27.70
CA ASN A 167 6.64 -11.27 -28.29
C ASN A 167 7.83 -11.67 -27.38
N ASN A 168 8.08 -10.95 -26.29
CA ASN A 168 9.16 -11.22 -25.34
C ASN A 168 8.74 -12.11 -24.15
N ILE A 169 7.51 -12.64 -24.16
CA ILE A 169 6.97 -13.52 -23.12
C ILE A 169 6.97 -14.96 -23.63
N HIS A 170 7.70 -15.84 -22.95
CA HIS A 170 7.66 -17.27 -23.21
C HIS A 170 6.66 -17.95 -22.26
N THR A 171 5.73 -18.73 -22.78
CA THR A 171 4.73 -19.42 -21.94
C THR A 171 4.89 -20.93 -22.04
N ILE A 172 5.19 -21.56 -20.91
CA ILE A 172 5.23 -23.02 -20.76
C ILE A 172 3.89 -23.49 -20.19
N ASN A 173 3.04 -23.99 -21.09
CA ASN A 173 1.70 -24.48 -20.74
C ASN A 173 1.72 -25.93 -20.22
N ALA A 174 0.60 -26.37 -19.64
CA ALA A 174 0.39 -27.73 -19.14
C ALA A 174 0.78 -28.84 -20.13
N SER A 175 0.55 -28.65 -21.43
CA SER A 175 0.89 -29.63 -22.46
C SER A 175 2.38 -29.97 -22.53
N ALA A 176 3.28 -29.05 -22.16
CA ALA A 176 4.72 -29.29 -22.13
C ALA A 176 5.13 -30.31 -21.06
N PHE A 177 4.37 -30.37 -19.96
CA PHE A 177 4.63 -31.18 -18.78
C PHE A 177 4.05 -32.59 -18.86
N LEU A 178 3.18 -32.87 -19.83
CA LEU A 178 2.64 -34.21 -20.03
C LEU A 178 3.74 -35.15 -20.54
N PHE A 179 3.69 -36.41 -20.09
CA PHE A 179 4.59 -37.47 -20.49
C PHE A 179 3.96 -38.23 -21.66
N ASP A 180 4.76 -38.47 -22.69
CA ASP A 180 4.38 -39.38 -23.76
C ASP A 180 4.72 -40.85 -23.41
N ARG A 181 4.54 -41.75 -24.39
CA ARG A 181 4.88 -43.18 -24.25
C ARG A 181 6.35 -43.38 -23.86
N GLU A 182 7.28 -42.70 -24.51
CA GLU A 182 8.70 -42.90 -24.28
C GLU A 182 9.13 -42.34 -22.93
N ASP A 183 8.63 -41.15 -22.58
CA ASP A 183 8.88 -40.50 -21.30
C ASP A 183 8.41 -41.35 -20.13
N THR A 184 7.20 -41.91 -20.24
CA THR A 184 6.61 -42.77 -19.21
C THR A 184 7.46 -44.03 -19.02
N VAL A 185 7.81 -44.74 -20.09
CA VAL A 185 8.69 -45.93 -20.01
C VAL A 185 10.03 -45.60 -19.35
N ARG A 186 10.64 -44.48 -19.69
CA ARG A 186 11.93 -44.06 -19.12
C ARG A 186 11.82 -43.76 -17.63
N LEU A 187 10.75 -43.07 -17.20
CA LEU A 187 10.51 -42.79 -15.79
C LEU A 187 10.36 -44.08 -14.97
N PHE A 188 9.56 -45.05 -15.43
CA PHE A 188 9.42 -46.35 -14.75
C PHE A 188 10.74 -47.12 -14.70
N ARG A 189 11.53 -47.10 -15.78
CA ARG A 189 12.86 -47.75 -15.81
C ARG A 189 13.84 -47.15 -14.81
N MET A 190 13.77 -45.84 -14.53
CA MET A 190 14.61 -45.20 -13.52
C MET A 190 14.34 -45.73 -12.11
N GLU A 191 13.12 -46.18 -11.85
CA GLU A 191 12.69 -46.81 -10.60
C GLU A 191 12.84 -48.35 -10.63
N GLY A 192 13.48 -48.89 -11.67
CA GLY A 192 13.73 -50.33 -11.83
C GLY A 192 12.54 -51.13 -12.34
N ILE A 193 11.46 -50.49 -12.80
CA ILE A 193 10.23 -51.13 -13.25
C ILE A 193 10.21 -51.25 -14.78
N ARG A 194 9.86 -52.43 -15.30
CA ARG A 194 9.66 -52.66 -16.74
C ARG A 194 8.18 -52.88 -17.02
N LEU A 195 7.60 -51.99 -17.81
CA LEU A 195 6.19 -52.07 -18.24
C LEU A 195 6.04 -52.93 -19.49
N THR A 196 4.97 -53.73 -19.54
CA THR A 196 4.46 -54.30 -20.79
C THR A 196 3.72 -53.23 -21.62
N ASP A 197 3.51 -53.47 -22.91
CA ASP A 197 2.80 -52.53 -23.78
C ASP A 197 1.34 -52.29 -23.35
N ASP A 198 0.68 -53.30 -22.78
CA ASP A 198 -0.69 -53.21 -22.27
C ASP A 198 -0.75 -52.39 -20.98
N GLU A 199 0.16 -52.61 -20.04
CA GLU A 199 0.28 -51.81 -18.82
C GLU A 199 0.60 -50.35 -19.14
N LEU A 200 1.56 -50.08 -20.03
CA LEU A 200 1.90 -48.73 -20.46
C LEU A 200 0.70 -48.01 -21.08
N LYS A 201 -0.05 -48.70 -21.96
CA LYS A 201 -1.25 -48.13 -22.59
C LYS A 201 -2.30 -47.77 -21.54
N LYS A 202 -2.55 -48.66 -20.58
CA LYS A 202 -3.52 -48.42 -19.51
C LYS A 202 -3.09 -47.32 -18.55
N ILE A 203 -1.80 -47.25 -18.17
CA ILE A 203 -1.24 -46.16 -17.35
C ILE A 203 -1.41 -44.82 -18.06
N LEU A 204 -1.10 -44.74 -19.35
CA LEU A 204 -1.27 -43.48 -20.09
C LEU A 204 -2.73 -43.08 -20.25
N MET A 205 -3.65 -44.06 -20.41
CA MET A 205 -5.09 -43.77 -20.43
C MET A 205 -5.61 -43.31 -19.06
N SER A 206 -5.09 -43.85 -17.96
CA SER A 206 -5.55 -43.51 -16.62
C SER A 206 -4.92 -42.23 -16.05
N THR A 207 -3.71 -41.90 -16.46
CA THR A 207 -2.95 -40.74 -15.95
C THR A 207 -2.91 -39.57 -16.94
N GLU A 208 -3.31 -39.78 -18.20
CA GLU A 208 -3.21 -38.83 -19.31
C GLU A 208 -1.81 -38.23 -19.51
N GLY A 209 -0.76 -38.93 -19.04
CA GLY A 209 0.61 -38.42 -19.08
C GLY A 209 0.96 -37.45 -17.95
N TRP A 210 0.08 -37.23 -16.98
CA TRP A 210 0.34 -36.33 -15.87
C TRP A 210 1.33 -36.94 -14.86
N VAL A 211 2.47 -36.28 -14.68
CA VAL A 211 3.61 -36.82 -13.92
C VAL A 211 3.28 -37.20 -12.48
N SER A 212 2.39 -36.46 -11.81
CA SER A 212 1.99 -36.78 -10.44
C SER A 212 1.16 -38.06 -10.37
N ALA A 213 0.18 -38.23 -11.26
CA ALA A 213 -0.57 -39.48 -11.35
C ALA A 213 0.33 -40.67 -11.71
N ILE A 214 1.30 -40.47 -12.62
CA ILE A 214 2.29 -41.51 -12.95
C ILE A 214 3.14 -41.86 -11.73
N ARG A 215 3.62 -40.87 -10.97
CA ARG A 215 4.38 -41.12 -9.73
C ARG A 215 3.55 -41.82 -8.67
N LEU A 216 2.26 -41.50 -8.54
CA LEU A 216 1.35 -42.22 -7.65
C LEU A 216 1.23 -43.69 -8.08
N GLN A 217 1.17 -43.99 -9.39
CA GLN A 217 1.18 -45.37 -9.90
C GLN A 217 2.50 -46.10 -9.63
N ILE A 218 3.64 -45.44 -9.80
CA ILE A 218 4.97 -45.98 -9.47
C ILE A 218 5.04 -46.33 -7.98
N LYS A 219 4.68 -45.37 -7.11
CA LYS A 219 4.66 -45.58 -5.65
C LYS A 219 3.67 -46.67 -5.27
N ASN A 220 2.56 -46.80 -6.02
CA ASN A 220 1.63 -47.89 -5.81
C ASN A 220 2.25 -49.25 -6.09
N PHE A 221 2.90 -49.38 -7.25
CA PHE A 221 3.56 -50.59 -7.69
C PHE A 221 4.75 -50.99 -6.79
N LEU A 222 5.59 -50.05 -6.36
CA LEU A 222 6.75 -50.36 -5.51
C LEU A 222 6.36 -50.92 -4.14
N GLU A 223 5.16 -50.61 -3.65
CA GLU A 223 4.69 -51.09 -2.35
C GLU A 223 3.83 -52.37 -2.45
N ILE A 224 3.00 -52.52 -3.50
CA ILE A 224 1.99 -53.59 -3.60
C ILE A 224 2.26 -54.59 -4.75
N GLY A 225 3.11 -54.22 -5.72
CA GLY A 225 3.51 -55.08 -6.84
C GLY A 225 2.56 -55.12 -8.04
N PHE A 226 1.47 -54.34 -8.04
CA PHE A 226 0.51 -54.24 -9.16
C PHE A 226 0.15 -52.78 -9.47
N PHE A 227 -0.23 -52.48 -10.72
CA PHE A 227 -0.70 -51.16 -11.15
C PHE A 227 -2.22 -51.02 -10.98
N ASP A 228 -2.68 -49.83 -10.61
CA ASP A 228 -4.12 -49.53 -10.52
C ASP A 228 -4.61 -48.92 -11.83
N LEU A 229 -4.88 -49.79 -12.80
CA LEU A 229 -5.11 -49.44 -14.20
C LEU A 229 -6.56 -49.06 -14.51
N THR A 230 -7.45 -49.11 -13.52
CA THR A 230 -8.90 -48.87 -13.66
C THR A 230 -9.34 -47.47 -13.24
N THR A 231 -8.49 -46.76 -12.52
CA THR A 231 -8.82 -45.46 -11.90
C THR A 231 -8.26 -44.31 -12.74
N THR A 232 -9.14 -43.53 -13.37
CA THR A 232 -8.82 -42.30 -14.13
C THR A 232 -8.93 -41.02 -13.30
N ASP A 233 -9.57 -41.08 -12.13
CA ASP A 233 -9.76 -39.92 -11.26
C ASP A 233 -8.54 -39.68 -10.35
N ILE A 234 -8.04 -38.45 -10.38
CA ILE A 234 -6.90 -37.98 -9.57
C ILE A 234 -7.21 -38.13 -8.09
N GLY A 235 -8.44 -37.84 -7.68
CA GLY A 235 -8.87 -38.00 -6.29
C GLY A 235 -8.71 -39.44 -5.82
N GLN A 236 -9.17 -40.41 -6.60
CA GLN A 236 -8.98 -41.84 -6.31
C GLN A 236 -7.51 -42.29 -6.34
N LEU A 237 -6.65 -41.70 -7.18
CA LEU A 237 -5.21 -41.99 -7.16
C LEU A 237 -4.55 -41.48 -5.88
N VAL A 238 -4.87 -40.25 -5.46
CA VAL A 238 -4.44 -39.71 -4.16
C VAL A 238 -4.99 -40.59 -3.04
N GLU A 239 -6.23 -41.06 -3.17
CA GLU A 239 -6.87 -41.92 -2.19
C GLU A 239 -6.10 -43.23 -1.99
N LYS A 240 -5.73 -43.92 -3.06
CA LYS A 240 -5.03 -45.22 -2.96
C LYS A 240 -3.54 -45.09 -2.65
N ALA A 241 -2.85 -44.11 -3.23
CA ALA A 241 -1.40 -44.00 -3.13
C ALA A 241 -0.91 -43.14 -1.95
N ILE A 242 -1.77 -42.30 -1.37
CA ILE A 242 -1.47 -41.52 -0.16
C ILE A 242 -2.46 -41.86 0.94
N TRP A 243 -3.73 -41.50 0.75
CA TRP A 243 -4.71 -41.49 1.84
C TRP A 243 -4.86 -42.85 2.53
N ASN A 244 -5.12 -43.93 1.79
CA ASN A 244 -5.39 -45.26 2.35
C ASN A 244 -4.22 -45.85 3.14
N ARG A 245 -3.01 -45.34 2.91
CA ARG A 245 -1.76 -45.80 3.56
C ARG A 245 -1.46 -45.05 4.84
N LEU A 246 -2.04 -43.87 5.00
CA LEU A 246 -1.91 -43.09 6.22
C LEU A 246 -2.58 -43.82 7.38
N THR A 247 -1.90 -43.84 8.51
CA THR A 247 -2.47 -44.26 9.78
C THR A 247 -3.66 -43.36 10.15
N PRO A 248 -4.58 -43.81 11.02
CA PRO A 248 -5.70 -42.98 11.46
C PRO A 248 -5.27 -41.62 12.04
N GLU A 249 -4.13 -41.58 12.73
CA GLU A 249 -3.55 -40.36 13.30
C GLU A 249 -3.08 -39.38 12.21
N GLU A 250 -2.38 -39.87 11.19
CA GLU A 250 -1.89 -39.05 10.08
C GLU A 250 -3.04 -38.54 9.18
N LYS A 251 -4.06 -39.37 8.95
CA LYS A 251 -5.29 -38.96 8.24
C LYS A 251 -5.97 -37.80 8.95
N ALA A 252 -6.14 -37.91 10.27
CA ALA A 252 -6.73 -36.86 11.08
C ALA A 252 -5.88 -35.58 11.02
N PHE A 253 -4.56 -35.70 11.16
CA PHE A 253 -3.65 -34.57 11.04
C PHE A 253 -3.78 -33.83 9.70
N PHE A 254 -3.77 -34.56 8.58
CA PHE A 254 -3.82 -33.95 7.25
C PHE A 254 -5.14 -33.24 6.96
N LEU A 255 -6.27 -33.81 7.38
CA LEU A 255 -7.57 -33.13 7.28
C LEU A 255 -7.64 -31.86 8.13
N LEU A 256 -7.00 -31.87 9.29
CA LEU A 256 -6.97 -30.69 10.15
C LEU A 256 -6.18 -29.55 9.49
N VAL A 257 -4.96 -29.81 9.02
CA VAL A 257 -4.11 -28.74 8.46
C VAL A 257 -4.47 -28.33 7.04
N SER A 258 -5.28 -29.11 6.30
CA SER A 258 -5.65 -28.79 4.91
C SER A 258 -6.49 -27.51 4.76
N VAL A 259 -7.13 -27.04 5.84
CA VAL A 259 -7.88 -25.77 5.83
C VAL A 259 -6.98 -24.53 5.81
N LEU A 260 -5.69 -24.69 6.13
CA LEU A 260 -4.68 -23.64 6.07
C LEU A 260 -3.96 -23.68 4.71
N ASP A 261 -3.67 -22.54 4.11
CA ASP A 261 -2.88 -22.47 2.85
C ASP A 261 -1.41 -22.85 3.07
N SER A 262 -0.87 -22.45 4.22
CA SER A 262 0.42 -22.84 4.76
C SER A 262 0.37 -22.81 6.29
N PHE A 263 1.31 -23.47 6.96
CA PHE A 263 1.31 -23.55 8.42
C PHE A 263 2.70 -23.66 9.03
N THR A 264 2.88 -23.08 10.21
CA THR A 264 4.06 -23.26 11.06
C THR A 264 3.97 -24.55 11.88
N ILE A 265 5.09 -25.02 12.44
CA ILE A 265 5.12 -26.13 13.39
C ILE A 265 4.17 -25.87 14.57
N ARG A 266 4.13 -24.62 15.06
CA ARG A 266 3.25 -24.22 16.17
C ARG A 266 1.78 -24.35 15.80
N GLN A 267 1.39 -23.90 14.61
CA GLN A 267 0.01 -24.08 14.14
C GLN A 267 -0.34 -25.56 13.99
N ALA A 268 0.55 -26.37 13.41
CA ALA A 268 0.34 -27.82 13.28
C ALA A 268 0.12 -28.51 14.64
N ALA A 269 0.90 -28.16 15.67
CA ALA A 269 0.72 -28.68 17.02
C ALA A 269 -0.64 -28.28 17.61
N ILE A 270 -1.04 -27.01 17.47
CA ILE A 270 -2.34 -26.51 17.95
C ILE A 270 -3.50 -27.20 17.23
N MET A 271 -3.40 -27.48 15.93
CA MET A 271 -4.42 -28.23 15.19
C MET A 271 -4.64 -29.63 15.78
N LEU A 272 -3.58 -30.25 16.31
CA LEU A 272 -3.64 -31.53 17.04
C LEU A 272 -4.06 -31.40 18.51
N ASN A 273 -4.33 -30.19 19.01
CA ASN A 273 -4.49 -29.88 20.43
C ASN A 273 -3.27 -30.30 21.28
N GLN A 274 -2.06 -30.11 20.75
CA GLN A 274 -0.80 -30.39 21.43
C GLN A 274 0.00 -29.10 21.61
N GLU A 275 0.81 -29.03 22.67
CA GLU A 275 1.74 -27.92 22.86
C GLU A 275 2.96 -28.02 21.92
N ILE A 276 3.37 -29.26 21.64
CA ILE A 276 4.53 -29.59 20.80
C ILE A 276 4.07 -30.58 19.73
N LEU A 277 4.58 -30.41 18.50
CA LEU A 277 4.26 -31.33 17.41
C LEU A 277 4.87 -32.72 17.72
N PRO A 278 4.09 -33.82 17.67
CA PRO A 278 4.63 -35.16 17.90
C PRO A 278 5.76 -35.50 16.93
N GLU A 279 6.83 -36.13 17.43
CA GLU A 279 8.03 -36.47 16.63
C GLU A 279 7.69 -37.26 15.37
N LYS A 280 6.75 -38.21 15.45
CA LYS A 280 6.25 -38.97 14.30
C LYS A 280 5.62 -38.09 13.22
N ILE A 281 4.88 -37.05 13.61
CA ILE A 281 4.25 -36.11 12.67
C ILE A 281 5.31 -35.17 12.09
N ASP A 282 6.28 -34.73 12.88
CA ASP A 282 7.41 -33.93 12.38
C ASP A 282 8.26 -34.73 11.36
N GLU A 283 8.54 -36.01 11.63
CA GLU A 283 9.19 -36.92 10.67
C GLU A 283 8.34 -37.13 9.41
N LEU A 284 7.02 -37.27 9.56
CA LEU A 284 6.09 -37.35 8.43
C LEU A 284 6.18 -36.09 7.56
N LEU A 285 6.13 -34.88 8.15
CA LEU A 285 6.24 -33.63 7.42
C LEU A 285 7.57 -33.52 6.65
N LYS A 286 8.67 -33.97 7.26
CA LYS A 286 10.01 -33.96 6.65
C LYS A 286 10.20 -34.97 5.53
N ASN A 287 9.55 -36.14 5.63
CA ASN A 287 9.74 -37.25 4.70
C ASN A 287 8.63 -37.37 3.64
N ASN A 288 7.58 -36.53 3.68
CA ASN A 288 6.47 -36.57 2.75
C ASN A 288 6.79 -35.81 1.44
N ASP A 289 6.68 -36.49 0.29
CA ASP A 289 6.95 -35.90 -1.02
C ASP A 289 5.97 -34.80 -1.47
N PHE A 290 4.81 -34.69 -0.82
CA PHE A 290 3.75 -33.73 -1.12
C PHE A 290 3.69 -32.58 -0.12
N ILE A 291 4.66 -32.50 0.80
CA ILE A 291 4.77 -31.41 1.76
C ILE A 291 6.15 -30.80 1.61
N ARG A 292 6.18 -29.48 1.54
CA ARG A 292 7.41 -28.74 1.36
C ARG A 292 7.64 -27.84 2.55
N TYR A 293 8.82 -27.94 3.14
CA TYR A 293 9.32 -26.95 4.08
C TYR A 293 9.95 -25.77 3.32
N LEU A 294 9.63 -24.56 3.76
CA LEU A 294 10.14 -23.28 3.26
C LEU A 294 11.01 -22.65 4.36
N PRO A 295 12.33 -22.83 4.30
CA PRO A 295 13.24 -22.42 5.38
C PRO A 295 13.27 -20.92 5.63
N ASP A 296 13.11 -20.12 4.57
CA ASP A 296 13.07 -18.66 4.59
C ASP A 296 11.88 -18.11 5.39
N LYS A 297 10.74 -18.80 5.33
CA LYS A 297 9.51 -18.41 6.04
C LYS A 297 9.21 -19.26 7.28
N CYS A 298 10.03 -20.27 7.57
CA CYS A 298 9.80 -21.25 8.64
C CYS A 298 8.41 -21.91 8.59
N MET A 299 7.90 -22.20 7.39
CA MET A 299 6.55 -22.72 7.17
C MET A 299 6.56 -23.97 6.30
N TYR A 300 5.52 -24.80 6.48
CA TYR A 300 5.18 -25.90 5.58
C TYR A 300 4.07 -25.47 4.62
N SER A 301 4.20 -25.89 3.38
CA SER A 301 3.17 -25.75 2.36
C SER A 301 2.86 -27.12 1.79
N MET A 302 1.56 -27.40 1.66
CA MET A 302 1.08 -28.64 1.07
C MET A 302 1.00 -28.48 -0.45
N HIS A 303 1.42 -29.50 -1.16
CA HIS A 303 1.24 -29.55 -2.60
C HIS A 303 -0.26 -29.49 -2.93
N SER A 304 -0.66 -28.60 -3.85
CA SER A 304 -2.08 -28.30 -4.09
C SER A 304 -2.93 -29.53 -4.43
N ILE A 305 -2.45 -30.55 -5.16
CA ILE A 305 -3.23 -31.79 -5.40
C ILE A 305 -3.72 -32.42 -4.09
N LEU A 306 -2.79 -32.57 -3.14
CA LEU A 306 -3.09 -33.20 -1.86
C LEU A 306 -4.02 -32.28 -1.05
N GLN A 307 -3.77 -30.98 -1.09
CA GLN A 307 -4.58 -29.99 -0.40
C GLN A 307 -6.01 -29.93 -0.94
N ASP A 308 -6.18 -29.93 -2.26
CA ASP A 308 -7.47 -29.91 -2.94
C ASP A 308 -8.26 -31.19 -2.65
N TYR A 309 -7.62 -32.36 -2.72
CA TYR A 309 -8.21 -33.64 -2.33
C TYR A 309 -8.67 -33.65 -0.86
N LEU A 310 -7.81 -33.19 0.05
CA LEU A 310 -8.14 -33.14 1.47
C LEU A 310 -9.22 -32.10 1.78
N ARG A 311 -9.24 -30.95 1.07
CA ARG A 311 -10.29 -29.94 1.18
C ARG A 311 -11.61 -30.47 0.67
N ASP A 312 -11.65 -31.13 -0.48
CA ASP A 312 -12.86 -31.79 -0.99
C ASP A 312 -13.41 -32.78 0.04
N ARG A 313 -12.54 -33.65 0.57
CA ARG A 313 -12.92 -34.60 1.64
C ARG A 313 -13.41 -33.90 2.91
N PHE A 314 -12.74 -32.83 3.32
CA PHE A 314 -13.11 -32.05 4.48
C PHE A 314 -14.48 -31.39 4.31
N TYR A 315 -14.72 -30.70 3.20
CA TYR A 315 -15.96 -29.95 2.96
C TYR A 315 -17.15 -30.85 2.62
N ASN A 316 -16.93 -31.91 1.85
CA ASN A 316 -18.02 -32.73 1.28
C ASN A 316 -18.25 -34.04 2.03
N GLN A 317 -17.27 -34.56 2.78
CA GLN A 317 -17.38 -35.89 3.42
C GLN A 317 -17.31 -35.84 4.96
N MET A 318 -16.76 -34.79 5.57
CA MET A 318 -16.72 -34.69 7.03
C MET A 318 -18.02 -34.10 7.59
N PRO A 319 -18.52 -34.58 8.74
CA PRO A 319 -19.69 -33.99 9.40
C PRO A 319 -19.47 -32.51 9.76
N ALA A 320 -20.55 -31.73 9.77
CA ALA A 320 -20.52 -30.31 10.11
C ALA A 320 -19.85 -30.04 11.46
N ASP A 321 -20.06 -30.89 12.47
CA ASP A 321 -19.42 -30.75 13.78
C ASP A 321 -17.89 -30.86 13.70
N TYR A 322 -17.39 -31.79 12.89
CA TYR A 322 -15.95 -31.95 12.67
C TYR A 322 -15.37 -30.74 11.92
N GLN A 323 -16.09 -30.24 10.90
CA GLN A 323 -15.68 -29.04 10.18
C GLN A 323 -15.62 -27.84 11.11
N ASN A 324 -16.64 -27.66 11.96
CA ASN A 324 -16.74 -26.56 12.91
C ASN A 324 -15.61 -26.60 13.95
N GLN A 325 -15.31 -27.77 14.51
CA GLN A 325 -14.19 -27.95 15.43
C GLN A 325 -12.85 -27.63 14.75
N THR A 326 -12.69 -28.01 13.48
CA THR A 326 -11.47 -27.75 12.71
C THR A 326 -11.30 -26.25 12.42
N PHE A 327 -12.36 -25.55 12.02
CA PHE A 327 -12.30 -24.08 11.86
C PHE A 327 -12.00 -23.37 13.17
N ARG A 328 -12.58 -23.82 14.29
CA ARG A 328 -12.26 -23.26 15.61
C ARG A 328 -10.77 -23.45 15.94
N LYS A 329 -10.21 -24.64 15.71
CA LYS A 329 -8.77 -24.90 15.89
C LYS A 329 -7.91 -24.03 14.97
N ALA A 330 -8.31 -23.87 13.70
CA ALA A 330 -7.60 -23.02 12.75
C ALA A 330 -7.57 -21.56 13.23
N GLY A 331 -8.69 -21.03 13.74
CA GLY A 331 -8.76 -19.70 14.35
C GLY A 331 -7.83 -19.56 15.57
N VAL A 332 -7.84 -20.53 16.48
CA VAL A 332 -6.92 -20.56 17.64
C VAL A 332 -5.45 -20.62 17.19
N SER A 333 -5.14 -21.41 16.18
CA SER A 333 -3.79 -21.53 15.63
C SER A 333 -3.28 -20.21 15.04
N CYS A 334 -4.14 -19.47 14.32
CA CYS A 334 -3.81 -18.15 13.76
C CYS A 334 -3.64 -17.11 14.87
N THR A 335 -4.48 -17.18 15.91
CA THR A 335 -4.37 -16.30 17.09
C THR A 335 -3.02 -16.46 17.79
N ALA A 336 -2.52 -17.68 17.92
CA ALA A 336 -1.25 -17.98 18.57
C ALA A 336 -0.02 -17.40 17.85
N ILE A 337 -0.15 -17.05 16.56
CA ILE A 337 0.89 -16.39 15.75
C ILE A 337 0.53 -14.94 15.39
N LEU A 338 -0.41 -14.33 16.13
CA LEU A 338 -0.82 -12.91 16.01
C LEU A 338 -1.50 -12.55 14.68
N GLN A 339 -2.03 -13.54 13.94
CA GLN A 339 -2.78 -13.33 12.70
C GLN A 339 -4.29 -13.19 13.00
N TYR A 340 -4.68 -12.09 13.64
CA TYR A 340 -6.04 -11.91 14.16
C TYR A 340 -7.12 -11.80 13.08
N TYR A 341 -6.85 -11.14 11.96
CA TYR A 341 -7.80 -11.08 10.85
C TYR A 341 -8.11 -12.48 10.30
N SER A 342 -7.08 -13.27 9.98
CA SER A 342 -7.25 -14.66 9.53
C SER A 342 -7.93 -15.54 10.58
N ALA A 343 -7.60 -15.34 11.87
CA ALA A 343 -8.29 -16.02 12.96
C ALA A 343 -9.79 -15.71 12.98
N ALA A 344 -10.14 -14.43 12.83
CA ALA A 344 -11.53 -13.97 12.79
C ALA A 344 -12.28 -14.53 11.57
N GLU A 345 -11.64 -14.64 10.40
CA GLU A 345 -12.24 -15.26 9.22
C GLU A 345 -12.61 -16.73 9.50
N PHE A 346 -11.75 -17.50 10.19
CA PHE A 346 -12.06 -18.87 10.56
C PHE A 346 -13.19 -18.97 11.60
N PHE A 347 -13.19 -18.14 12.64
CA PHE A 347 -14.29 -18.10 13.62
C PHE A 347 -15.60 -17.66 13.00
N TYR A 348 -15.55 -16.78 12.00
CA TYR A 348 -16.74 -16.30 11.28
C TYR A 348 -17.40 -17.39 10.44
N LYS A 349 -16.63 -18.34 9.87
CA LYS A 349 -17.20 -19.50 9.14
C LYS A 349 -18.17 -20.33 9.99
N ILE A 350 -17.98 -20.32 11.31
CA ILE A 350 -18.82 -21.03 12.29
C ILE A 350 -19.68 -20.10 13.14
N LYS A 351 -19.70 -18.80 12.81
CA LYS A 351 -20.42 -17.74 13.55
C LYS A 351 -20.08 -17.70 15.05
N ASP A 352 -18.86 -18.06 15.43
CA ASP A 352 -18.36 -17.96 16.81
C ASP A 352 -17.94 -16.51 17.11
N PHE A 353 -18.94 -15.65 17.28
CA PHE A 353 -18.73 -14.22 17.51
C PHE A 353 -18.03 -13.93 18.84
N ASP A 354 -18.24 -14.75 19.87
CA ASP A 354 -17.51 -14.66 21.14
C ASP A 354 -15.99 -14.81 20.90
N ALA A 355 -15.58 -15.80 20.10
CA ALA A 355 -14.17 -15.97 19.75
C ALA A 355 -13.61 -14.79 18.93
N ILE A 356 -14.38 -14.25 17.96
CA ILE A 356 -13.96 -13.08 17.17
C ILE A 356 -13.77 -11.85 18.06
N LEU A 357 -14.74 -11.55 18.93
CA LEU A 357 -14.71 -10.36 19.76
C LEU A 357 -13.72 -10.47 20.93
N SER A 358 -13.33 -11.69 21.30
CA SER A 358 -12.25 -11.99 22.25
C SER A 358 -10.84 -11.83 21.66
N LEU A 359 -10.71 -11.73 20.34
CA LEU A 359 -9.41 -11.47 19.72
C LEU A 359 -8.86 -10.12 20.22
N PRO A 360 -7.54 -10.03 20.47
CA PRO A 360 -6.92 -8.82 21.01
C PRO A 360 -6.72 -7.76 19.91
N PHE A 361 -7.79 -7.38 19.21
CA PHE A 361 -7.78 -6.27 18.27
C PHE A 361 -7.38 -4.99 18.99
N SER A 362 -6.27 -4.40 18.57
CA SER A 362 -5.85 -3.08 18.99
C SER A 362 -6.09 -2.06 17.86
N ARG A 363 -6.14 -0.78 18.22
CA ARG A 363 -6.18 0.30 17.23
C ARG A 363 -4.99 0.25 16.28
N GLU A 364 -3.79 0.07 16.82
CA GLU A 364 -2.54 -0.10 16.07
C GLU A 364 -2.65 -1.23 15.04
N TYR A 365 -3.15 -2.41 15.45
CA TYR A 365 -3.33 -3.55 14.56
C TYR A 365 -4.24 -3.20 13.39
N LEU A 366 -5.42 -2.62 13.67
CA LEU A 366 -6.37 -2.26 12.60
C LEU A 366 -5.83 -1.17 11.67
N TYR A 367 -5.01 -0.24 12.16
CA TYR A 367 -4.39 0.79 11.32
C TYR A 367 -3.30 0.23 10.41
N LYS A 368 -2.47 -0.69 10.90
CA LYS A 368 -1.45 -1.37 10.09
C LYS A 368 -2.05 -2.26 8.99
N HIS A 369 -3.27 -2.76 9.22
CA HIS A 369 -3.97 -3.65 8.30
C HIS A 369 -5.14 -2.96 7.57
N LYS A 370 -5.19 -1.62 7.54
CA LYS A 370 -6.24 -0.87 6.83
C LYS A 370 -6.33 -1.34 5.38
N GLY A 371 -7.53 -1.71 4.96
CA GLY A 371 -7.81 -2.15 3.59
C GLY A 371 -9.29 -2.47 3.40
N LYS A 372 -9.70 -2.54 2.12
CA LYS A 372 -11.10 -2.77 1.72
C LYS A 372 -11.70 -4.02 2.37
N ASN A 373 -10.95 -5.12 2.40
CA ASN A 373 -11.40 -6.40 2.96
C ASN A 373 -11.64 -6.33 4.48
N LEU A 374 -10.70 -5.77 5.24
CA LEU A 374 -10.84 -5.63 6.69
C LEU A 374 -12.02 -4.72 7.06
N SER A 375 -12.21 -3.62 6.33
CA SER A 375 -13.34 -2.72 6.56
C SER A 375 -14.68 -3.40 6.33
N VAL A 376 -14.86 -4.03 5.16
CA VAL A 376 -16.06 -4.79 4.85
C VAL A 376 -16.30 -5.87 5.90
N PHE A 377 -15.25 -6.59 6.31
CA PHE A 377 -15.37 -7.63 7.31
C PHE A 377 -15.84 -7.10 8.68
N ILE A 378 -15.26 -6.00 9.21
CA ILE A 378 -15.71 -5.40 10.48
C ILE A 378 -17.18 -4.96 10.39
N ILE A 379 -17.58 -4.34 9.27
CA ILE A 379 -18.98 -3.94 9.04
C ILE A 379 -19.89 -5.18 9.08
N THR A 380 -19.50 -6.25 8.40
CA THR A 380 -20.23 -7.52 8.40
C THR A 380 -20.36 -8.10 9.81
N ILE A 381 -19.28 -8.14 10.60
CA ILE A 381 -19.32 -8.63 11.99
C ILE A 381 -20.28 -7.79 12.84
N VAL A 382 -20.21 -6.47 12.76
CA VAL A 382 -21.09 -5.58 13.55
C VAL A 382 -22.56 -5.67 13.13
N ASN A 383 -22.83 -6.00 11.87
CA ASN A 383 -24.19 -6.13 11.36
C ASN A 383 -24.80 -7.50 11.64
N GLU A 384 -24.03 -8.58 11.55
CA GLU A 384 -24.53 -9.95 11.71
C GLU A 384 -24.42 -10.50 13.15
N CYS A 385 -23.51 -9.96 13.98
CA CYS A 385 -23.38 -10.40 15.36
C CYS A 385 -24.62 -9.98 16.18
N PRO A 386 -25.23 -10.90 16.97
CA PRO A 386 -26.27 -10.54 17.93
C PRO A 386 -25.81 -9.43 18.87
N GLU A 387 -26.70 -8.47 19.14
CA GLU A 387 -26.39 -7.26 19.92
C GLU A 387 -26.03 -7.60 21.38
N GLU A 388 -26.62 -8.66 21.93
CA GLU A 388 -26.32 -9.16 23.27
C GLU A 388 -24.90 -9.70 23.37
N ILE A 389 -24.38 -10.32 22.30
CA ILE A 389 -22.99 -10.79 22.26
C ILE A 389 -22.04 -9.61 22.14
N LEU A 390 -22.31 -8.64 21.24
CA LEU A 390 -21.51 -7.42 21.12
C LEU A 390 -21.35 -6.70 22.48
N CYS A 391 -22.46 -6.54 23.22
CA CYS A 391 -22.46 -5.84 24.51
C CYS A 391 -21.60 -6.52 25.59
N LYS A 392 -21.24 -7.81 25.45
CA LYS A 392 -20.28 -8.49 26.33
C LYS A 392 -18.83 -8.04 26.10
N TYR A 393 -18.51 -7.48 24.93
CA TYR A 393 -17.16 -7.09 24.53
C TYR A 393 -17.04 -5.59 24.21
N PRO A 394 -17.36 -4.69 25.15
CA PRO A 394 -17.44 -3.25 24.89
C PRO A 394 -16.09 -2.62 24.52
N LEU A 395 -14.96 -3.16 24.98
CA LEU A 395 -13.64 -2.64 24.58
C LEU A 395 -13.34 -2.92 23.10
N THR A 396 -13.68 -4.11 22.60
CA THR A 396 -13.54 -4.46 21.17
C THR A 396 -14.48 -3.61 20.31
N MET A 397 -15.72 -3.39 20.78
CA MET A 397 -16.63 -2.45 20.14
C MET A 397 -16.07 -1.02 20.07
N ILE A 398 -15.39 -0.55 21.11
CA ILE A 398 -14.73 0.77 21.10
C ILE A 398 -13.62 0.81 20.04
N VAL A 399 -12.80 -0.24 19.93
CA VAL A 399 -11.75 -0.36 18.92
C VAL A 399 -12.34 -0.34 17.50
N PHE A 400 -13.41 -1.11 17.24
CA PHE A 400 -14.15 -1.07 15.98
C PHE A 400 -14.79 0.30 15.73
N GLY A 401 -15.26 0.97 16.79
CA GLY A 401 -15.80 2.32 16.72
C GLY A 401 -14.76 3.32 16.22
N TYR A 402 -13.54 3.28 16.77
CA TYR A 402 -12.44 4.11 16.29
C TYR A 402 -12.09 3.82 14.83
N TYR A 403 -12.03 2.55 14.43
CA TYR A 403 -11.72 2.17 13.06
C TYR A 403 -12.81 2.64 12.07
N THR A 404 -14.09 2.44 12.40
CA THR A 404 -15.22 2.77 11.51
C THR A 404 -15.39 4.26 11.28
N ILE A 405 -15.20 5.12 12.29
CA ILE A 405 -15.21 6.58 12.08
C ILE A 405 -14.04 7.05 11.22
N LEU A 406 -12.84 6.46 11.41
CA LEU A 406 -11.64 6.75 10.61
C LEU A 406 -11.79 6.34 9.14
N ASP A 407 -12.47 5.21 8.90
CA ASP A 407 -12.74 4.68 7.57
C ASP A 407 -13.98 5.32 6.91
N GLY A 408 -14.71 6.19 7.63
CA GLY A 408 -15.88 6.90 7.11
C GLY A 408 -17.19 6.10 7.18
N GLN A 409 -17.20 4.95 7.84
CA GLN A 409 -18.35 4.06 8.03
C GLN A 409 -19.28 4.58 9.12
N THR A 410 -19.92 5.71 8.83
CA THR A 410 -20.64 6.51 9.83
C THR A 410 -21.85 5.78 10.40
N GLU A 411 -22.55 4.96 9.60
CA GLU A 411 -23.68 4.17 10.06
C GLU A 411 -23.26 3.10 11.08
N THR A 412 -22.23 2.31 10.75
CA THR A 412 -21.65 1.31 11.65
C THR A 412 -21.11 1.94 12.93
N TYR A 413 -20.42 3.08 12.83
CA TYR A 413 -19.96 3.86 13.99
C TYR A 413 -21.13 4.28 14.90
N ARG A 414 -22.24 4.78 14.34
CA ARG A 414 -23.42 5.17 15.12
C ARG A 414 -24.07 3.97 15.80
N LYS A 415 -24.19 2.82 15.12
CA LYS A 415 -24.70 1.57 15.69
C LYS A 415 -23.85 1.12 16.89
N LEU A 416 -22.52 1.13 16.74
CA LEU A 416 -21.59 0.80 17.83
C LEU A 416 -21.75 1.76 19.02
N CYS A 417 -21.85 3.07 18.77
CA CYS A 417 -22.07 4.05 19.83
C CYS A 417 -23.41 3.84 20.55
N SER A 418 -24.49 3.53 19.83
CA SER A 418 -25.80 3.26 20.45
C SER A 418 -25.78 2.02 21.33
N LEU A 419 -25.11 0.96 20.89
CA LEU A 419 -24.98 -0.29 21.65
C LEU A 419 -24.05 -0.11 22.86
N LEU A 420 -22.93 0.59 22.71
CA LEU A 420 -22.04 0.92 23.82
C LEU A 420 -22.75 1.73 24.91
N ARG A 421 -23.63 2.66 24.52
CA ARG A 421 -24.46 3.41 25.47
C ARG A 421 -25.37 2.50 26.30
N ILE A 422 -25.87 1.41 25.72
CA ILE A 422 -26.69 0.40 26.40
C ILE A 422 -25.79 -0.43 27.33
N ALA A 423 -24.70 -1.00 26.80
CA ALA A 423 -23.76 -1.82 27.57
C ALA A 423 -23.21 -1.10 28.81
N VAL A 424 -22.93 0.20 28.69
CA VAL A 424 -22.43 1.05 29.78
C VAL A 424 -23.47 1.31 30.90
N ARG A 425 -24.76 1.14 30.62
CA ARG A 425 -25.85 1.33 31.59
C ARG A 425 -26.22 0.04 32.32
N CYS A 426 -25.86 -1.12 31.78
CA CYS A 426 -26.08 -2.41 32.44
C CYS A 426 -24.98 -2.69 33.47
N ASP A 427 -25.21 -2.26 34.71
CA ASP A 427 -24.25 -2.37 35.82
C ASP A 427 -24.01 -3.83 36.32
N SER A 428 -24.79 -4.83 35.86
CA SER A 428 -24.78 -6.20 36.41
C SER A 428 -23.62 -7.07 35.96
N ASP A 429 -22.98 -6.76 34.82
CA ASP A 429 -22.12 -7.72 34.11
C ASP A 429 -20.62 -7.39 34.23
N PHE A 430 -20.27 -6.23 34.80
CA PHE A 430 -18.88 -5.76 34.92
C PHE A 430 -18.58 -5.29 36.34
N ASP A 431 -17.34 -5.49 36.80
CA ASP A 431 -16.89 -4.87 38.04
C ASP A 431 -16.80 -3.34 37.90
N ARG A 432 -16.79 -2.64 39.05
CA ARG A 432 -16.80 -1.17 39.10
C ARG A 432 -15.62 -0.53 38.37
N GLU A 433 -14.42 -1.13 38.39
CA GLU A 433 -13.25 -0.56 37.72
C GLU A 433 -13.35 -0.75 36.21
N SER A 434 -13.72 -1.94 35.74
CA SER A 434 -13.94 -2.22 34.32
C SER A 434 -15.00 -1.30 33.73
N LEU A 435 -16.12 -1.12 34.42
CA LEU A 435 -17.20 -0.24 33.95
C LEU A 435 -16.77 1.23 33.91
N ARG A 436 -16.00 1.70 34.90
CA ARG A 436 -15.39 3.04 34.90
C ARG A 436 -14.50 3.24 33.67
N LYS A 437 -13.64 2.25 33.38
CA LYS A 437 -12.76 2.26 32.21
C LYS A 437 -13.56 2.32 30.92
N ILE A 438 -14.53 1.44 30.72
CA ILE A 438 -15.38 1.40 29.53
C ILE A 438 -16.12 2.74 29.35
N ARG A 439 -16.70 3.31 30.42
CA ARG A 439 -17.37 4.63 30.41
C ARG A 439 -16.44 5.74 29.92
N GLY A 440 -15.23 5.78 30.43
CA GLY A 440 -14.22 6.76 30.05
C GLY A 440 -13.81 6.65 28.59
N GLU A 441 -13.47 5.44 28.13
CA GLU A 441 -13.05 5.20 26.75
C GLU A 441 -14.19 5.41 25.74
N TYR A 442 -15.42 5.00 26.08
CA TYR A 442 -16.61 5.30 25.30
C TYR A 442 -16.85 6.81 25.17
N THR A 443 -16.63 7.57 26.24
CA THR A 443 -16.74 9.04 26.22
C THR A 443 -15.74 9.64 25.23
N LEU A 444 -14.49 9.15 25.21
CA LEU A 444 -13.48 9.59 24.23
C LEU A 444 -13.86 9.24 22.80
N LEU A 445 -14.42 8.04 22.57
CA LEU A 445 -14.90 7.62 21.25
C LEU A 445 -16.03 8.54 20.73
N VAL A 446 -17.05 8.79 21.56
CA VAL A 446 -18.16 9.69 21.18
C VAL A 446 -17.66 11.09 20.91
N THR A 447 -16.73 11.57 21.73
CA THR A 447 -16.08 12.88 21.56
C THR A 447 -15.37 12.99 20.21
N LEU A 448 -14.75 11.92 19.72
CA LEU A 448 -14.14 11.88 18.38
C LEU A 448 -15.17 12.12 17.26
N GLY A 449 -16.43 11.72 17.45
CA GLY A 449 -17.53 12.02 16.54
C GLY A 449 -17.82 13.51 16.36
N GLU A 450 -17.34 14.33 17.28
CA GLU A 450 -17.47 15.79 17.28
C GLU A 450 -16.11 16.49 17.11
N PHE A 451 -15.08 15.81 16.59
CA PHE A 451 -13.70 16.30 16.56
C PHE A 451 -13.55 17.73 16.03
N ASN A 452 -14.36 18.14 15.06
CA ASN A 452 -14.28 19.46 14.41
C ASN A 452 -14.91 20.59 15.26
N ASP A 453 -15.46 20.31 16.45
CA ASP A 453 -15.91 21.31 17.43
C ASP A 453 -15.03 21.21 18.69
N ILE A 454 -13.97 22.04 18.75
CA ILE A 454 -12.97 21.98 19.81
C ILE A 454 -13.61 22.20 21.20
N SER A 455 -14.63 23.05 21.30
CA SER A 455 -15.29 23.32 22.58
C SER A 455 -15.96 22.06 23.13
N LYS A 456 -16.67 21.31 22.27
CA LYS A 456 -17.26 20.02 22.64
C LYS A 456 -16.19 18.97 22.91
N VAL A 457 -15.13 18.93 22.11
CA VAL A 457 -13.98 18.04 22.33
C VAL A 457 -13.38 18.24 23.71
N ASN A 458 -13.14 19.49 24.11
CA ASN A 458 -12.60 19.84 25.42
C ASN A 458 -13.50 19.37 26.57
N LYS A 459 -14.81 19.59 26.46
CA LYS A 459 -15.80 19.12 27.45
C LYS A 459 -15.84 17.60 27.54
N GLY A 460 -15.79 16.92 26.39
CA GLY A 460 -15.74 15.46 26.31
C GLY A 460 -14.47 14.88 26.94
N HIS A 461 -13.31 15.47 26.63
CA HIS A 461 -12.02 15.13 27.22
C HIS A 461 -12.00 15.35 28.74
N GLU A 462 -12.50 16.48 29.22
CA GLU A 462 -12.59 16.76 30.66
C GLU A 462 -13.47 15.72 31.38
N THR A 463 -14.63 15.39 30.79
CA THR A 463 -15.55 14.38 31.32
C THR A 463 -14.90 13.00 31.34
N ALA A 464 -14.24 12.60 30.24
CA ALA A 464 -13.54 11.33 30.16
C ALA A 464 -12.42 11.23 31.20
N LEU A 465 -11.62 12.29 31.37
CA LEU A 465 -10.52 12.31 32.35
C LEU A 465 -11.05 12.20 33.79
N LYS A 466 -12.16 12.88 34.12
CA LYS A 466 -12.84 12.76 35.42
C LYS A 466 -13.32 11.33 35.68
N ILE A 467 -13.86 10.66 34.66
CA ILE A 467 -14.32 9.27 34.77
C ILE A 467 -13.14 8.32 34.90
N LEU A 468 -12.13 8.40 34.03
CA LEU A 468 -11.00 7.48 34.00
C LEU A 468 -10.12 7.61 35.25
N GLY A 469 -9.85 8.84 35.69
CA GLY A 469 -8.89 9.16 36.76
C GLY A 469 -7.43 8.83 36.40
N LYS A 470 -7.17 8.29 35.22
CA LYS A 470 -5.86 7.91 34.67
C LYS A 470 -5.86 8.12 33.14
N PRO A 471 -4.70 8.11 32.47
CA PRO A 471 -4.64 8.21 31.02
C PRO A 471 -5.41 7.09 30.31
N SER A 472 -5.84 7.36 29.08
CA SER A 472 -6.57 6.39 28.24
C SER A 472 -5.66 5.21 27.89
N ILE A 473 -6.24 4.02 27.82
CA ILE A 473 -5.57 2.82 27.29
C ILE A 473 -5.70 2.71 25.77
N MET A 474 -6.59 3.49 25.15
CA MET A 474 -6.86 3.50 23.71
C MET A 474 -6.08 4.59 22.97
N ILE A 475 -5.60 5.63 23.65
CA ILE A 475 -4.79 6.70 23.07
C ILE A 475 -3.34 6.49 23.50
N LYS A 476 -2.51 6.04 22.56
CA LYS A 476 -1.09 5.71 22.74
C LYS A 476 -0.25 6.48 21.72
N SER A 477 1.08 6.41 21.78
CA SER A 477 1.97 7.15 20.87
C SER A 477 2.10 6.55 19.46
N ASP A 478 1.61 5.33 19.25
CA ASP A 478 1.76 4.50 18.04
C ASP A 478 0.58 4.62 17.06
N ILE A 479 -0.43 5.42 17.39
CA ILE A 479 -1.58 5.72 16.54
C ILE A 479 -1.40 7.09 15.87
N PRO A 480 -1.99 7.32 14.69
CA PRO A 480 -1.91 8.64 14.06
C PRO A 480 -2.68 9.69 14.86
N MET A 481 -2.04 10.82 15.18
CA MET A 481 -2.71 11.99 15.74
C MET A 481 -3.52 12.69 14.64
N LEU A 482 -4.68 13.23 15.00
CA LEU A 482 -5.54 14.02 14.11
C LEU A 482 -5.75 13.40 12.72
N PHE A 483 -6.00 12.08 12.68
CA PHE A 483 -6.30 11.36 11.45
C PHE A 483 -5.15 11.45 10.41
N ALA A 484 -3.88 11.56 10.85
CA ALA A 484 -2.72 11.75 9.97
C ALA A 484 -2.88 12.95 9.01
N THR A 485 -3.52 14.03 9.46
CA THR A 485 -3.67 15.25 8.66
C THR A 485 -2.31 15.94 8.45
N THR A 486 -2.13 16.58 7.31
CA THR A 486 -0.98 17.46 7.03
C THR A 486 -1.24 18.93 7.37
N SER A 487 -2.44 19.25 7.84
CA SER A 487 -2.83 20.60 8.25
C SER A 487 -3.85 20.52 9.37
N VAL A 488 -3.45 21.01 10.54
CA VAL A 488 -4.33 21.05 11.72
C VAL A 488 -5.39 22.13 11.50
N LEU A 489 -5.00 23.27 10.93
CA LEU A 489 -5.93 24.37 10.63
C LEU A 489 -7.06 23.94 9.71
N ASN A 490 -6.78 23.10 8.70
CA ASN A 490 -7.79 22.58 7.78
C ASN A 490 -8.86 21.73 8.47
N MET A 491 -8.50 21.07 9.57
CA MET A 491 -9.37 20.17 10.32
C MET A 491 -10.28 20.90 11.30
N PHE A 492 -9.87 22.07 11.78
CA PHE A 492 -10.51 22.75 12.90
C PHE A 492 -11.08 24.12 12.58
N TRP A 493 -10.64 24.78 11.50
CA TRP A 493 -11.27 26.03 11.08
C TRP A 493 -12.66 25.80 10.52
N ARG A 494 -13.65 26.12 11.35
CA ARG A 494 -15.04 25.68 11.23
C ARG A 494 -15.99 26.83 10.91
N GLU A 495 -15.70 28.02 11.42
CA GLU A 495 -16.56 29.20 11.23
C GLU A 495 -15.75 30.46 10.92
N SER A 496 -16.27 31.26 9.97
CA SER A 496 -15.64 32.50 9.55
C SER A 496 -15.79 33.57 10.64
N GLY A 497 -14.68 34.21 11.00
CA GLY A 497 -14.58 35.20 12.08
C GLY A 497 -14.28 34.61 13.46
N GLU A 498 -14.21 33.28 13.58
CA GLU A 498 -14.06 32.57 14.86
C GLU A 498 -12.68 31.91 15.03
N LEU A 499 -11.73 32.12 14.12
CA LEU A 499 -10.44 31.42 14.17
C LEU A 499 -9.66 31.70 15.46
N GLU A 500 -9.69 32.93 15.97
CA GLU A 500 -9.02 33.26 17.25
C GLU A 500 -9.61 32.49 18.44
N ASN A 501 -10.94 32.35 18.47
CA ASN A 501 -11.63 31.56 19.48
C ASN A 501 -11.23 30.08 19.37
N GLU A 502 -11.20 29.51 18.17
CA GLU A 502 -10.74 28.14 17.93
C GLU A 502 -9.29 27.91 18.39
N LEU A 503 -8.36 28.82 18.04
CA LEU A 503 -6.96 28.76 18.47
C LEU A 503 -6.84 28.80 20.00
N GLN A 504 -7.62 29.65 20.67
CA GLN A 504 -7.67 29.71 22.13
C GLN A 504 -8.22 28.41 22.74
N GLN A 505 -9.31 27.88 22.19
CA GLN A 505 -9.89 26.62 22.67
C GLN A 505 -8.92 25.45 22.49
N ILE A 506 -8.13 25.44 21.41
CA ILE A 506 -7.16 24.37 21.16
C ILE A 506 -6.02 24.38 22.17
N ASP A 507 -5.55 25.56 22.60
CA ASP A 507 -4.52 25.65 23.64
C ASP A 507 -5.03 25.17 25.00
N ILE A 508 -6.27 25.53 25.35
CA ILE A 508 -6.93 25.04 26.57
C ILE A 508 -7.05 23.50 26.51
N GLY A 509 -7.46 22.99 25.35
CA GLY A 509 -7.65 21.57 25.09
C GLY A 509 -6.36 20.75 25.13
N ALA A 510 -5.25 21.31 24.65
CA ALA A 510 -3.97 20.62 24.56
C ALA A 510 -3.50 20.10 25.93
N HIS A 511 -3.65 20.91 26.98
CA HIS A 511 -3.31 20.50 28.34
C HIS A 511 -4.14 19.31 28.83
N LEU A 512 -5.43 19.24 28.47
CA LEU A 512 -6.30 18.12 28.81
C LEU A 512 -5.92 16.87 28.01
N TYR A 513 -5.72 17.03 26.71
CA TYR A 513 -5.39 15.93 25.82
C TYR A 513 -4.05 15.27 26.16
N HIS A 514 -3.02 16.06 26.51
CA HIS A 514 -1.73 15.52 26.92
C HIS A 514 -1.82 14.61 28.16
N LYS A 515 -2.74 14.93 29.10
CA LYS A 515 -3.01 14.08 30.26
C LYS A 515 -3.70 12.78 29.87
N ILE A 516 -4.59 12.82 28.88
CA ILE A 516 -5.31 11.65 28.38
C ILE A 516 -4.39 10.73 27.60
N GLY A 517 -3.57 11.28 26.69
CA GLY A 517 -2.73 10.53 25.76
C GLY A 517 -1.26 10.36 26.18
N GLN A 518 -0.88 10.72 27.42
CA GLN A 518 0.51 10.66 27.92
C GLN A 518 1.53 11.36 27.00
N GLY A 519 1.17 12.53 26.47
CA GLY A 519 2.02 13.28 25.53
C GLY A 519 1.85 12.92 24.04
N HIS A 520 0.94 12.00 23.71
CA HIS A 520 0.47 11.83 22.34
C HIS A 520 -0.10 13.14 21.79
N GLY A 521 0.27 13.46 20.55
CA GLY A 521 -0.13 14.64 19.80
C GLY A 521 0.55 15.95 20.22
N ILE A 522 1.55 15.93 21.11
CA ILE A 522 2.25 17.15 21.54
C ILE A 522 2.73 17.99 20.34
N GLY A 523 2.44 19.29 20.40
CA GLY A 523 2.81 20.27 19.38
C GLY A 523 1.68 20.65 18.42
N TYR A 524 0.57 19.90 18.36
CA TYR A 524 -0.51 20.15 17.40
C TYR A 524 -1.12 21.55 17.49
N ASN A 525 -1.28 22.09 18.70
CA ASN A 525 -1.78 23.44 18.94
C ASN A 525 -0.79 24.51 18.47
N THR A 526 0.50 24.30 18.73
CA THR A 526 1.59 25.16 18.27
C THR A 526 1.68 25.18 16.74
N VAL A 527 1.55 24.02 16.09
CA VAL A 527 1.51 23.89 14.62
C VAL A 527 0.32 24.64 14.03
N MET A 528 -0.90 24.47 14.58
CA MET A 528 -2.08 25.17 14.07
C MET A 528 -1.92 26.70 14.13
N ARG A 529 -1.34 27.22 15.23
CA ARG A 529 -1.02 28.64 15.35
C ARG A 529 -0.02 29.09 14.29
N ALA A 530 1.05 28.32 14.06
CA ALA A 530 2.03 28.60 13.02
C ALA A 530 1.38 28.63 11.62
N GLU A 531 0.50 27.68 11.34
CA GLU A 531 -0.28 27.65 10.09
C GLU A 531 -1.17 28.89 9.94
N ALA A 532 -1.90 29.29 10.98
CA ALA A 532 -2.75 30.47 10.96
C ALA A 532 -1.96 31.76 10.69
N LEU A 533 -0.81 31.94 11.36
CA LEU A 533 0.10 33.08 11.12
C LEU A 533 0.63 33.09 9.69
N LEU A 534 1.02 31.93 9.16
CA LEU A 534 1.43 31.80 7.77
C LEU A 534 0.29 32.18 6.81
N MET A 535 -0.96 31.78 7.08
CA MET A 535 -2.11 32.16 6.25
C MET A 535 -2.35 33.68 6.23
N ARG A 536 -1.98 34.39 7.29
CA ARG A 536 -2.03 35.86 7.41
C ARG A 536 -0.85 36.57 6.73
N GLY A 537 0.20 35.83 6.38
CA GLY A 537 1.44 36.37 5.84
C GLY A 537 2.43 36.84 6.91
N GLU A 538 2.25 36.39 8.16
CA GLU A 538 3.09 36.67 9.33
C GLU A 538 4.15 35.56 9.51
N ASP A 539 5.00 35.41 8.49
CA ASP A 539 5.89 34.26 8.33
C ASP A 539 7.06 34.18 9.33
N ASN A 540 7.49 35.31 9.92
CA ASN A 540 8.53 35.31 10.96
C ASN A 540 8.06 34.66 12.26
N GLU A 541 6.87 35.02 12.73
CA GLU A 541 6.30 34.45 13.95
C GLU A 541 5.87 33.00 13.73
N ALA A 542 5.35 32.68 12.54
CA ALA A 542 5.05 31.31 12.13
C ALA A 542 6.28 30.40 12.21
N GLU A 543 7.45 30.85 11.71
CA GLU A 543 8.70 30.09 11.75
C GLU A 543 9.16 29.79 13.18
N ILE A 544 9.08 30.78 14.09
CA ILE A 544 9.41 30.60 15.52
C ILE A 544 8.53 29.50 16.13
N LEU A 545 7.22 29.53 15.87
CA LEU A 545 6.30 28.52 16.37
C LEU A 545 6.56 27.14 15.73
N CYS A 546 6.96 27.07 14.46
CA CYS A 546 7.36 25.80 13.85
C CYS A 546 8.54 25.15 14.56
N HIS A 547 9.58 25.93 14.88
CA HIS A 547 10.74 25.42 15.62
C HIS A 547 10.38 25.00 17.05
N LYS A 548 9.49 25.74 17.72
CA LYS A 548 8.94 25.34 19.02
C LYS A 548 8.19 24.01 18.90
N ALA A 549 7.29 23.88 17.92
CA ALA A 549 6.53 22.66 17.69
C ALA A 549 7.44 21.46 17.39
N LEU A 550 8.48 21.63 16.57
CA LEU A 550 9.47 20.59 16.28
C LEU A 550 10.22 20.14 17.53
N TYR A 551 10.63 21.08 18.39
CA TYR A 551 11.30 20.75 19.65
C TYR A 551 10.40 19.94 20.59
N GLU A 552 9.15 20.38 20.74
CA GLU A 552 8.13 19.69 21.55
C GLU A 552 7.83 18.29 20.98
N ALA A 553 7.50 18.20 19.69
CA ALA A 553 7.10 16.96 19.03
C ALA A 553 8.21 15.91 19.01
N ARG A 554 9.46 16.30 18.71
CA ARG A 554 10.63 15.38 18.72
C ARG A 554 10.90 14.81 20.11
N SER A 555 10.69 15.59 21.17
CA SER A 555 10.88 15.15 22.56
C SER A 555 9.90 14.04 22.99
N TYR A 556 8.78 13.91 22.28
CA TYR A 556 7.73 12.92 22.54
C TYR A 556 7.50 11.96 21.35
N TYR A 557 8.45 11.89 20.41
CA TYR A 557 8.38 11.00 19.24
C TYR A 557 7.10 11.17 18.39
N GLN A 558 6.61 12.41 18.24
CA GLN A 558 5.43 12.73 17.44
C GLN A 558 5.81 13.07 15.99
N THR A 559 6.05 12.03 15.17
CA THR A 559 6.53 12.16 13.79
C THR A 559 5.56 12.94 12.89
N ASP A 560 4.25 12.71 13.05
CA ASP A 560 3.20 13.40 12.31
C ASP A 560 3.21 14.92 12.54
N MET A 561 3.34 15.36 13.80
CA MET A 561 3.43 16.80 14.13
C MET A 561 4.73 17.41 13.60
N CYS A 562 5.82 16.64 13.57
CA CYS A 562 7.05 17.08 12.92
C CYS A 562 6.83 17.31 11.42
N ILE A 563 6.15 16.39 10.72
CA ILE A 563 5.85 16.53 9.29
C ILE A 563 4.98 17.77 9.02
N CYS A 564 3.95 18.02 9.83
CA CYS A 564 3.14 19.23 9.69
C CYS A 564 3.97 20.50 9.85
N ALA A 565 4.83 20.58 10.87
CA ALA A 565 5.71 21.73 11.09
C ALA A 565 6.71 21.93 9.93
N GLU A 566 7.31 20.84 9.41
CA GLU A 566 8.20 20.91 8.24
C GLU A 566 7.46 21.37 6.97
N LEU A 567 6.20 20.98 6.78
CA LEU A 567 5.39 21.49 5.67
C LEU A 567 5.18 23.01 5.78
N VAL A 568 4.92 23.53 6.98
CA VAL A 568 4.80 24.98 7.22
C VAL A 568 6.13 25.68 6.93
N LEU A 569 7.25 25.14 7.40
CA LEU A 569 8.59 25.66 7.10
C LEU A 569 8.90 25.65 5.60
N ALA A 570 8.55 24.59 4.88
CA ALA A 570 8.71 24.51 3.43
C ALA A 570 7.90 25.61 2.72
N ARG A 571 6.67 25.89 3.18
CA ARG A 571 5.81 26.95 2.64
C ARG A 571 6.33 28.35 2.98
N ILE A 572 6.87 28.57 4.17
CA ILE A 572 7.58 29.81 4.55
C ILE A 572 8.79 30.02 3.63
N ALA A 573 9.60 28.99 3.43
CA ALA A 573 10.75 29.05 2.55
C ALA A 573 10.35 29.36 1.10
N ILE A 574 9.24 28.80 0.61
CA ILE A 574 8.67 29.14 -0.70
C ILE A 574 8.22 30.61 -0.75
N LEU A 575 7.53 31.11 0.28
CA LEU A 575 7.06 32.49 0.34
C LEU A 575 8.22 33.50 0.32
N ARG A 576 9.33 33.18 0.99
CA ARG A 576 10.53 34.03 1.07
C ARG A 576 11.54 33.82 -0.08
N GLY A 577 11.47 32.68 -0.77
CA GLY A 577 12.50 32.27 -1.74
C GLY A 577 13.78 31.72 -1.09
N GLU A 578 13.69 31.16 0.11
CA GLU A 578 14.82 30.62 0.88
C GLU A 578 15.15 29.18 0.46
N VAL A 579 16.10 29.04 -0.47
CA VAL A 579 16.47 27.75 -1.07
C VAL A 579 16.93 26.72 -0.03
N LYS A 580 17.82 27.11 0.89
CA LYS A 580 18.37 26.19 1.91
C LYS A 580 17.28 25.69 2.87
N GLY A 581 16.41 26.59 3.34
CA GLY A 581 15.30 26.24 4.21
C GLY A 581 14.35 25.27 3.54
N TYR A 582 14.01 25.52 2.28
CA TYR A 582 13.16 24.63 1.47
C TYR A 582 13.73 23.21 1.40
N PHE A 583 14.97 23.03 0.92
CA PHE A 583 15.55 21.69 0.79
C PHE A 583 15.77 21.00 2.13
N THR A 584 16.02 21.75 3.21
CA THR A 584 16.12 21.19 4.57
C THR A 584 14.79 20.59 5.00
N ALA A 585 13.68 21.33 4.83
CA ALA A 585 12.35 20.84 5.20
C ALA A 585 11.94 19.61 4.36
N ILE A 586 12.19 19.63 3.04
CA ILE A 586 11.94 18.46 2.17
C ILE A 586 12.73 17.24 2.64
N LYS A 587 14.02 17.42 2.91
CA LYS A 587 14.88 16.33 3.38
C LYS A 587 14.41 15.76 4.72
N ASN A 588 14.07 16.62 5.69
CA ASN A 588 13.58 16.17 6.99
C ASN A 588 12.30 15.33 6.86
N MET A 589 11.34 15.75 6.02
CA MET A 589 10.14 14.94 5.75
C MET A 589 10.48 13.58 5.14
N GLN A 590 11.39 13.52 4.16
CA GLN A 590 11.84 12.26 3.57
C GLN A 590 12.57 11.36 4.57
N ASP A 591 13.37 11.94 5.46
CA ASP A 591 14.09 11.20 6.50
C ASP A 591 13.11 10.61 7.53
N TYR A 592 12.03 11.31 7.88
CA TYR A 592 10.96 10.74 8.72
C TYR A 592 10.27 9.54 8.06
N ALA A 593 9.94 9.61 6.77
CA ALA A 593 9.33 8.48 6.05
C ALA A 593 10.27 7.26 5.96
N LYS A 594 11.58 7.46 5.96
CA LYS A 594 12.57 6.37 5.99
C LYS A 594 12.76 5.77 7.38
N ALA A 595 12.67 6.59 8.42
CA ALA A 595 12.91 6.18 9.79
C ALA A 595 11.69 5.49 10.44
N ASP A 596 10.48 5.86 10.03
CA ASP A 596 9.24 5.34 10.60
C ASP A 596 8.63 4.24 9.73
N SER A 597 8.46 3.04 10.32
CA SER A 597 7.87 1.89 9.63
C SER A 597 6.35 1.99 9.41
N ASN A 598 5.68 2.98 10.00
CA ASN A 598 4.23 3.12 9.88
C ASN A 598 3.84 3.72 8.53
N LEU A 599 2.99 3.00 7.79
CA LEU A 599 2.61 3.34 6.42
C LEU A 599 1.92 4.72 6.29
N TYR A 600 1.21 5.17 7.33
CA TYR A 600 0.55 6.47 7.31
C TYR A 600 1.56 7.64 7.28
N VAL A 601 2.77 7.47 7.83
CA VAL A 601 3.81 8.49 7.82
C VAL A 601 4.33 8.73 6.42
N LEU A 602 4.58 7.65 5.67
CA LEU A 602 4.90 7.73 4.24
C LEU A 602 3.81 8.49 3.48
N HIS A 603 2.54 8.14 3.72
CA HIS A 603 1.41 8.81 3.09
C HIS A 603 1.28 10.29 3.44
N MET A 604 1.57 10.68 4.68
CA MET A 604 1.64 12.09 5.07
C MET A 604 2.72 12.83 4.29
N VAL A 605 3.91 12.23 4.12
CA VAL A 605 5.00 12.84 3.36
C VAL A 605 4.66 12.94 1.88
N GLU A 606 4.10 11.90 1.26
CA GLU A 606 3.57 11.93 -0.11
C GLU A 606 2.53 13.04 -0.30
N TYR A 607 1.66 13.22 0.71
CA TYR A 607 0.63 14.25 0.69
C TYR A 607 1.23 15.66 0.84
N CYS A 608 2.19 15.86 1.74
CA CYS A 608 2.97 17.11 1.85
C CYS A 608 3.69 17.45 0.54
N MET A 609 4.35 16.45 -0.08
CA MET A 609 5.02 16.61 -1.37
C MET A 609 4.03 16.99 -2.47
N SER A 610 2.82 16.42 -2.45
CA SER A 610 1.76 16.79 -3.40
C SER A 610 1.29 18.23 -3.22
N ILE A 611 1.12 18.70 -1.98
CA ILE A 611 0.78 20.10 -1.67
C ILE A 611 1.86 21.03 -2.24
N ILE A 612 3.13 20.71 -2.00
CA ILE A 612 4.28 21.49 -2.49
C ILE A 612 4.37 21.42 -4.02
N GLY A 613 4.15 20.25 -4.60
CA GLY A 613 4.15 20.01 -6.04
C GLY A 613 3.10 20.86 -6.74
N LEU A 614 1.86 20.82 -6.27
CA LEU A 614 0.77 21.64 -6.81
C LEU A 614 1.06 23.13 -6.64
N LEU A 615 1.54 23.56 -5.46
CA LEU A 615 1.93 24.95 -5.22
C LEU A 615 3.02 25.43 -6.19
N LEU A 616 4.01 24.58 -6.50
CA LEU A 616 5.10 24.92 -7.41
C LEU A 616 4.79 24.56 -8.88
N GLY A 617 3.64 23.97 -9.20
CA GLY A 617 3.34 23.45 -10.53
C GLY A 617 4.31 22.34 -10.98
N ILE A 618 4.78 21.50 -10.06
CA ILE A 618 5.72 20.41 -10.26
C ILE A 618 4.97 19.08 -10.13
N LYS A 619 4.58 18.49 -11.27
CA LYS A 619 3.73 17.30 -11.29
C LYS A 619 4.36 16.05 -10.69
N TYR A 620 5.67 15.83 -10.87
CA TYR A 620 6.33 14.62 -10.38
C TYR A 620 6.47 14.56 -8.84
N TYR A 621 6.07 15.62 -8.12
CA TYR A 621 5.92 15.57 -6.65
C TYR A 621 4.52 15.14 -6.22
N VAL A 622 3.55 15.13 -7.13
CA VAL A 622 2.18 14.73 -6.84
C VAL A 622 2.14 13.21 -6.75
N ALA A 623 1.64 12.71 -5.63
CA ALA A 623 1.53 11.28 -5.37
C ALA A 623 0.55 10.64 -6.36
N PRO A 624 0.86 9.44 -6.90
CA PRO A 624 -0.02 8.77 -7.88
C PRO A 624 -1.44 8.55 -7.36
N TRP A 625 -1.60 8.23 -6.06
CA TRP A 625 -2.91 7.98 -5.45
C TRP A 625 -3.81 9.23 -5.35
N LEU A 626 -3.30 10.43 -5.63
CA LEU A 626 -4.10 11.67 -5.65
C LEU A 626 -4.83 11.89 -6.98
N TYR A 627 -4.56 11.08 -8.01
CA TYR A 627 -5.15 11.23 -9.34
C TYR A 627 -6.56 10.64 -9.47
N ASP A 628 -7.05 9.93 -8.46
CA ASP A 628 -8.40 9.36 -8.47
C ASP A 628 -9.01 9.28 -7.05
N MET A 629 -10.33 9.27 -6.99
CA MET A 629 -11.07 9.34 -5.73
C MET A 629 -11.08 8.02 -4.93
N GLU A 630 -10.94 6.87 -5.57
CA GLU A 630 -10.94 5.58 -4.88
C GLU A 630 -9.60 5.38 -4.13
N SER A 631 -8.49 5.68 -4.80
CA SER A 631 -7.16 5.69 -4.20
C SER A 631 -7.04 6.68 -3.04
N ILE A 632 -7.58 7.90 -3.18
CA ILE A 632 -7.65 8.87 -2.08
C ILE A 632 -8.34 8.28 -0.84
N LYS A 633 -9.49 7.61 -1.03
CA LYS A 633 -10.25 6.98 0.07
C LYS A 633 -9.52 5.80 0.70
N ASN A 634 -8.81 5.02 -0.11
CA ASN A 634 -8.05 3.87 0.36
C ASN A 634 -6.84 4.32 1.19
N VAL A 635 -6.13 5.36 0.75
CA VAL A 635 -4.92 5.87 1.39
C VAL A 635 -5.23 6.72 2.62
N LEU A 636 -6.08 7.74 2.49
CA LEU A 636 -6.33 8.72 3.55
C LEU A 636 -7.46 8.31 4.48
N TYR A 637 -7.45 8.84 5.70
CA TYR A 637 -8.56 8.70 6.63
C TYR A 637 -9.69 9.66 6.26
N ALA A 638 -10.94 9.24 6.50
CA ALA A 638 -12.13 9.95 6.03
C ALA A 638 -12.17 11.45 6.38
N PRO A 639 -11.73 11.90 7.58
CA PRO A 639 -11.72 13.33 7.90
C PRO A 639 -10.72 14.17 7.10
N VAL A 640 -9.69 13.55 6.51
CA VAL A 640 -8.67 14.23 5.70
C VAL A 640 -9.06 14.33 4.22
N ILE A 641 -9.94 13.44 3.75
CA ILE A 641 -10.37 13.34 2.34
C ILE A 641 -10.89 14.67 1.77
N PRO A 642 -11.69 15.50 2.48
CA PRO A 642 -12.17 16.76 1.92
C PRO A 642 -11.06 17.70 1.45
N HIS A 643 -9.91 17.74 2.14
CA HIS A 643 -8.78 18.54 1.67
C HIS A 643 -8.08 17.91 0.46
N ALA A 644 -7.97 16.58 0.41
CA ALA A 644 -7.36 15.89 -0.72
C ALA A 644 -8.20 16.02 -2.00
N GLN A 645 -9.52 16.02 -1.87
CA GLN A 645 -10.48 16.31 -2.96
C GLN A 645 -10.21 17.68 -3.58
N ILE A 646 -9.93 18.68 -2.75
CA ILE A 646 -9.59 20.03 -3.23
C ILE A 646 -8.25 20.05 -3.97
N LEU A 647 -7.25 19.28 -3.52
CA LEU A 647 -6.00 19.15 -4.27
C LEU A 647 -6.20 18.43 -5.61
N TYR A 648 -7.08 17.42 -5.66
CA TYR A 648 -7.46 16.75 -6.90
C TYR A 648 -8.13 17.74 -7.88
N LEU A 649 -9.03 18.60 -7.40
CA LEU A 649 -9.59 19.68 -8.22
C LEU A 649 -8.52 20.64 -8.75
N ASN A 650 -7.53 21.00 -7.93
CA ASN A 650 -6.41 21.84 -8.38
C ASN A 650 -5.61 21.17 -9.49
N LEU A 651 -5.36 19.86 -9.36
CA LEU A 651 -4.67 19.07 -10.39
C LEU A 651 -5.45 19.09 -11.71
N LEU A 652 -6.77 18.88 -11.68
CA LEU A 652 -7.60 18.93 -12.88
C LEU A 652 -7.56 20.32 -13.56
N LEU A 653 -7.57 21.40 -12.78
CA LEU A 653 -7.40 22.76 -13.32
C LEU A 653 -6.02 22.98 -13.94
N MET A 654 -4.96 22.55 -13.26
CA MET A 654 -3.59 22.62 -13.78
C MET A 654 -3.42 21.85 -15.09
N GLU A 655 -4.22 20.80 -15.30
CA GLU A 655 -4.25 19.99 -16.53
C GLU A 655 -5.26 20.48 -17.58
N ASN A 656 -5.99 21.57 -17.31
CA ASN A 656 -7.07 22.06 -18.17
C ASN A 656 -8.18 21.02 -18.43
N ARG A 657 -8.39 20.07 -17.50
CA ARG A 657 -9.45 19.05 -17.56
C ARG A 657 -10.78 19.59 -17.05
N TYR A 658 -11.26 20.68 -17.66
CA TYR A 658 -12.43 21.42 -17.18
C TYR A 658 -13.73 20.60 -17.09
N PRO A 659 -14.09 19.71 -18.05
CA PRO A 659 -15.32 18.93 -17.95
C PRO A 659 -15.35 18.02 -16.72
N GLU A 660 -14.23 17.37 -16.44
CA GLU A 660 -14.08 16.50 -15.28
C GLU A 660 -14.03 17.31 -13.98
N PHE A 661 -13.31 18.44 -13.98
CA PHE A 661 -13.33 19.38 -12.86
C PHE A 661 -14.77 19.76 -12.50
N TYR A 662 -15.60 20.14 -13.48
CA TYR A 662 -17.00 20.49 -13.22
C TYR A 662 -17.83 19.28 -12.76
N GLY A 663 -17.64 18.10 -13.36
CA GLY A 663 -18.32 16.88 -12.94
C GLY A 663 -18.03 16.51 -11.48
N ILE A 664 -16.75 16.54 -11.07
CA ILE A 664 -16.34 16.24 -9.70
C ILE A 664 -16.73 17.37 -8.73
N SER A 665 -16.63 18.63 -9.16
CA SER A 665 -16.99 19.79 -8.31
C SER A 665 -18.43 19.72 -7.81
N GLN A 666 -19.36 19.19 -8.63
CA GLN A 666 -20.77 19.03 -8.26
C GLN A 666 -21.00 17.96 -7.18
N LEU A 667 -20.05 17.04 -7.01
CA LEU A 667 -20.11 16.00 -5.97
C LEU A 667 -19.57 16.48 -4.63
N ILE A 668 -18.88 17.61 -4.59
CA ILE A 668 -18.43 18.21 -3.33
C ILE A 668 -19.65 18.83 -2.66
N PRO A 669 -20.10 18.30 -1.51
CA PRO A 669 -21.30 18.81 -0.86
C PRO A 669 -21.12 20.30 -0.55
N ASP A 670 -22.12 21.11 -0.89
CA ASP A 670 -22.18 22.50 -0.44
C ASP A 670 -22.52 22.52 1.06
N LYS A 671 -21.49 22.28 1.89
CA LYS A 671 -21.64 22.15 3.35
C LYS A 671 -22.12 23.42 4.04
N SER A 672 -22.12 24.55 3.34
CA SER A 672 -22.73 25.79 3.81
C SER A 672 -24.26 25.74 3.85
N LYS A 673 -24.89 24.77 3.14
CA LYS A 673 -26.36 24.65 3.02
C LYS A 673 -26.97 23.49 3.80
N ASN A 674 -26.18 22.53 4.27
CA ASN A 674 -26.67 21.40 5.08
C ASN A 674 -26.52 21.68 6.58
N ALA A 675 -27.52 22.31 7.19
CA ALA A 675 -27.59 22.57 8.63
C ALA A 675 -27.55 21.29 9.50
N ASN A 676 -27.73 20.10 8.91
CA ASN A 676 -27.74 18.81 9.59
C ASN A 676 -26.36 18.11 9.67
N GLU A 677 -25.29 18.68 9.08
CA GLU A 677 -23.95 18.10 9.18
C GLU A 677 -23.16 18.69 10.36
N ASN A 678 -22.73 17.81 11.29
CA ASN A 678 -21.96 18.17 12.48
C ASN A 678 -20.48 18.52 12.21
N ILE A 679 -19.97 18.44 10.98
CA ILE A 679 -18.56 18.69 10.64
C ILE A 679 -18.49 19.71 9.51
N LYS A 680 -17.85 20.87 9.76
CA LYS A 680 -17.68 21.96 8.80
C LYS A 680 -16.18 22.17 8.50
N TYR A 681 -15.84 22.25 7.22
CA TYR A 681 -14.47 22.46 6.77
C TYR A 681 -14.39 23.78 5.98
N MET A 682 -14.00 24.88 6.64
CA MET A 682 -13.97 26.19 5.98
C MET A 682 -12.83 26.32 4.99
N MET A 683 -11.65 25.78 5.29
CA MET A 683 -10.51 25.87 4.37
C MET A 683 -10.79 25.17 3.02
N PRO A 684 -11.25 23.90 2.96
CA PRO A 684 -11.68 23.29 1.71
C PRO A 684 -12.73 24.10 0.95
N GLN A 685 -13.69 24.73 1.65
CA GLN A 685 -14.69 25.58 1.01
C GLN A 685 -14.09 26.82 0.35
N VAL A 686 -13.10 27.48 1.00
CA VAL A 686 -12.38 28.63 0.43
C VAL A 686 -11.66 28.22 -0.85
N TYR A 687 -10.90 27.12 -0.82
CA TYR A 687 -10.20 26.64 -2.01
C TYR A 687 -11.15 26.20 -3.12
N TYR A 688 -12.27 25.53 -2.78
CA TYR A 688 -13.29 25.13 -3.73
C TYR A 688 -13.84 26.33 -4.52
N LEU A 689 -14.30 27.35 -3.81
CA LEU A 689 -14.83 28.58 -4.42
C LEU A 689 -13.75 29.32 -5.22
N LYS A 690 -12.51 29.36 -4.71
CA LYS A 690 -11.36 29.92 -5.44
C LYS A 690 -11.12 29.19 -6.77
N PHE A 691 -11.13 27.86 -6.77
CA PHE A 691 -10.91 27.06 -7.96
C PHE A 691 -12.07 27.17 -8.96
N LEU A 692 -13.32 27.25 -8.49
CA LEU A 692 -14.46 27.59 -9.35
C LEU A 692 -14.29 28.97 -10.01
N ALA A 693 -13.83 29.97 -9.26
CA ALA A 693 -13.57 31.30 -9.79
C ALA A 693 -12.51 31.27 -10.90
N ILE A 694 -11.40 30.55 -10.68
CA ILE A 694 -10.34 30.36 -11.68
C ILE A 694 -10.88 29.62 -12.92
N ALA A 695 -11.62 28.53 -12.74
CA ALA A 695 -12.19 27.76 -13.84
C ALA A 695 -13.13 28.60 -14.71
N LYS A 696 -14.00 29.39 -14.09
CA LYS A 696 -14.94 30.30 -14.78
C LYS A 696 -14.21 31.42 -15.51
N TYR A 697 -13.19 31.98 -14.89
CA TYR A 697 -12.36 33.01 -15.52
C TYR A 697 -11.66 32.48 -16.77
N ASN A 698 -11.07 31.28 -16.70
CA ASN A 698 -10.38 30.64 -17.82
C ASN A 698 -11.34 30.30 -18.97
N ASN A 699 -12.62 30.03 -18.68
CA ASN A 699 -13.67 29.80 -19.66
C ASN A 699 -14.35 31.08 -20.17
N GLY A 700 -13.88 32.27 -19.77
CA GLY A 700 -14.39 33.57 -20.24
C GLY A 700 -15.60 34.13 -19.48
N ASP A 701 -16.16 33.39 -18.51
CA ASP A 701 -17.29 33.81 -17.68
C ASP A 701 -16.81 34.65 -16.49
N ARG A 702 -16.47 35.91 -16.77
CA ARG A 702 -15.93 36.83 -15.76
C ARG A 702 -16.91 37.14 -14.63
N PHE A 703 -18.20 37.20 -14.92
CA PHE A 703 -19.21 37.52 -13.92
C PHE A 703 -19.32 36.39 -12.89
N ALA A 704 -19.46 35.14 -13.32
CA ALA A 704 -19.48 34.01 -12.39
C ALA A 704 -18.15 33.87 -11.63
N ALA A 705 -17.02 34.15 -12.28
CA ALA A 705 -15.72 34.15 -11.63
C ALA A 705 -15.62 35.16 -10.47
N GLN A 706 -16.12 36.39 -10.70
CA GLN A 706 -16.17 37.43 -9.67
C GLN A 706 -17.07 37.04 -8.49
N GLU A 707 -18.25 36.47 -8.76
CA GLU A 707 -19.19 36.05 -7.71
C GLU A 707 -18.61 34.93 -6.83
N TYR A 708 -17.99 33.90 -7.42
CA TYR A 708 -17.33 32.84 -6.64
C TYR A 708 -16.15 33.38 -5.83
N LEU A 709 -15.34 34.27 -6.41
CA LEU A 709 -14.22 34.88 -5.69
C LEU A 709 -14.70 35.75 -4.53
N LYS A 710 -15.77 36.52 -4.72
CA LYS A 710 -16.40 37.33 -3.66
C LYS A 710 -16.90 36.47 -2.51
N GLN A 711 -17.52 35.32 -2.80
CA GLN A 711 -17.93 34.36 -1.77
C GLN A 711 -16.73 33.79 -1.01
N ALA A 712 -15.67 33.38 -1.71
CA ALA A 712 -14.45 32.87 -1.08
C ALA A 712 -13.82 33.93 -0.15
N LEU A 713 -13.75 35.18 -0.60
CA LEU A 713 -13.22 36.30 0.18
C LEU A 713 -14.08 36.60 1.42
N SER A 714 -15.42 36.55 1.30
CA SER A 714 -16.32 36.78 2.43
C SER A 714 -16.12 35.79 3.59
N ILE A 715 -15.68 34.57 3.28
CA ILE A 715 -15.34 33.54 4.27
C ILE A 715 -13.95 33.79 4.88
N ALA A 716 -12.97 34.14 4.05
CA ALA A 716 -11.57 34.13 4.46
C ALA A 716 -11.09 35.44 5.11
N MET A 717 -11.65 36.59 4.71
CA MET A 717 -11.19 37.90 5.13
C MET A 717 -11.41 38.20 6.62
N PRO A 718 -12.53 37.81 7.27
CA PRO A 718 -12.72 38.05 8.71
C PRO A 718 -11.59 37.51 9.59
N ASP A 719 -11.03 36.34 9.23
CA ASP A 719 -9.91 35.70 9.94
C ASP A 719 -8.53 35.99 9.33
N LYS A 720 -8.49 36.87 8.32
CA LYS A 720 -7.29 37.26 7.55
C LYS A 720 -6.59 36.08 6.85
N ILE A 721 -7.35 35.10 6.35
CA ILE A 721 -6.82 33.96 5.61
C ILE A 721 -6.49 34.39 4.16
N TYR A 722 -5.33 35.01 3.97
CA TYR A 722 -4.93 35.65 2.72
C TYR A 722 -4.10 34.76 1.79
N LEU A 723 -3.24 33.91 2.36
CA LEU A 723 -2.29 33.11 1.60
C LEU A 723 -2.93 32.23 0.50
N PRO A 724 -4.10 31.60 0.70
CA PRO A 724 -4.73 30.79 -0.36
C PRO A 724 -5.00 31.54 -1.67
N PHE A 725 -5.25 32.85 -1.60
CA PHE A 725 -5.44 33.72 -2.75
C PHE A 725 -4.11 34.24 -3.29
N ALA A 726 -3.18 34.59 -2.40
CA ALA A 726 -1.84 35.05 -2.77
C ALA A 726 -1.04 34.00 -3.56
N GLN A 727 -1.28 32.71 -3.31
CA GLN A 727 -0.66 31.60 -4.04
C GLN A 727 -1.03 31.56 -5.53
N GLU A 728 -2.18 32.12 -5.91
CA GLU A 728 -2.67 32.18 -7.30
C GLU A 728 -2.70 33.61 -7.85
N ALA A 729 -1.82 34.49 -7.35
CA ALA A 729 -1.81 35.91 -7.70
C ALA A 729 -1.79 36.15 -9.22
N GLY A 730 -1.01 35.38 -9.98
CA GLY A 730 -0.93 35.50 -11.44
C GLY A 730 -2.28 35.31 -12.16
N GLN A 731 -3.19 34.49 -11.62
CA GLN A 731 -4.52 34.23 -12.20
C GLN A 731 -5.59 35.15 -11.60
N LEU A 732 -5.47 35.49 -10.31
CA LEU A 732 -6.50 36.19 -9.56
C LEU A 732 -6.33 37.71 -9.49
N ASN A 733 -5.14 38.27 -9.73
CA ASN A 733 -4.89 39.72 -9.55
C ASN A 733 -5.86 40.59 -10.36
N SER A 734 -6.16 40.22 -11.61
CA SER A 734 -7.11 40.96 -12.46
C SER A 734 -8.53 40.94 -11.90
N LEU A 735 -8.95 39.81 -11.32
CA LEU A 735 -10.24 39.67 -10.64
C LEU A 735 -10.25 40.44 -9.31
N LEU A 736 -9.20 40.35 -8.51
CA LEU A 736 -9.05 41.08 -7.25
C LEU A 736 -9.08 42.60 -7.47
N ASP A 737 -8.39 43.11 -8.50
CA ASP A 737 -8.42 44.52 -8.88
C ASP A 737 -9.83 44.97 -9.28
N SER A 738 -10.57 44.12 -10.01
CA SER A 738 -11.96 44.42 -10.40
C SER A 738 -12.93 44.44 -9.21
N LEU A 739 -12.66 43.65 -8.17
CA LEU A 739 -13.46 43.57 -6.95
C LEU A 739 -13.12 44.67 -5.92
N ARG A 740 -12.03 45.43 -6.15
CA ARG A 740 -11.53 46.44 -5.21
C ARG A 740 -12.57 47.51 -4.82
N ASN A 741 -13.52 47.80 -5.72
CA ASN A 741 -14.58 48.77 -5.49
C ASN A 741 -15.88 48.15 -4.96
N SER A 742 -16.04 46.82 -5.04
CA SER A 742 -17.27 46.10 -4.66
C SER A 742 -17.17 45.36 -3.32
N VAL A 743 -15.97 45.21 -2.77
CA VAL A 743 -15.70 44.63 -1.45
C VAL A 743 -15.44 45.75 -0.43
N SER A 744 -15.98 45.59 0.78
CA SER A 744 -15.86 46.59 1.86
C SER A 744 -14.44 46.68 2.44
N ASP A 745 -13.76 45.55 2.63
CA ASP A 745 -12.41 45.47 3.18
C ASP A 745 -11.33 45.66 2.09
N LYS A 746 -11.02 46.92 1.78
CA LYS A 746 -9.98 47.28 0.80
C LYS A 746 -8.57 46.94 1.29
N ASP A 747 -8.33 46.99 2.59
CA ASP A 747 -7.02 46.74 3.18
C ASP A 747 -6.66 45.25 3.09
N GLY A 748 -7.63 44.36 3.30
CA GLY A 748 -7.48 42.93 3.06
C GLY A 748 -7.12 42.60 1.62
N ILE A 749 -7.76 43.24 0.62
CA ILE A 749 -7.40 43.06 -0.79
C ILE A 749 -5.95 43.52 -1.05
N ASN A 750 -5.58 44.69 -0.54
CA ASN A 750 -4.21 45.21 -0.68
C ASN A 750 -3.18 44.26 -0.03
N ALA A 751 -3.51 43.67 1.13
CA ALA A 751 -2.68 42.69 1.82
C ALA A 751 -2.50 41.41 1.00
N ILE A 752 -3.58 40.88 0.42
CA ILE A 752 -3.53 39.71 -0.48
C ILE A 752 -2.61 39.98 -1.68
N ILE A 753 -2.77 41.11 -2.36
CA ILE A 753 -1.95 41.47 -3.53
C ILE A 753 -0.48 41.62 -3.14
N LYS A 754 -0.17 42.29 -2.01
CA LYS A 754 1.20 42.43 -1.50
C LYS A 754 1.82 41.07 -1.19
N LEU A 755 1.07 40.19 -0.53
CA LEU A 755 1.51 38.83 -0.21
C LEU A 755 1.71 38.00 -1.48
N GLY A 756 0.84 38.17 -2.48
CA GLY A 756 0.93 37.51 -3.79
C GLY A 756 2.23 37.82 -4.52
N ARG A 757 2.68 39.09 -4.51
CA ARG A 757 3.97 39.49 -5.09
C ARG A 757 5.16 38.82 -4.39
N ARG A 758 5.11 38.68 -3.06
CA ARG A 758 6.15 37.95 -2.28
C ARG A 758 6.17 36.48 -2.69
N GLN A 759 5.00 35.85 -2.69
CA GLN A 759 4.80 34.44 -3.04
C GLN A 759 5.29 34.12 -4.46
N GLU A 760 4.92 34.91 -5.47
CA GLU A 760 5.38 34.72 -6.85
C GLU A 760 6.90 34.82 -6.98
N ARG A 761 7.51 35.80 -6.30
CA ARG A 761 8.98 35.98 -6.30
C ARG A 761 9.67 34.77 -5.68
N GLY A 762 9.21 34.34 -4.51
CA GLY A 762 9.79 33.21 -3.79
C GLY A 762 9.64 31.90 -4.57
N MET A 763 8.45 31.63 -5.12
CA MET A 763 8.20 30.48 -6.00
C MET A 763 9.13 30.45 -7.20
N LYS A 764 9.36 31.59 -7.88
CA LYS A 764 10.31 31.66 -9.02
C LYS A 764 11.73 31.27 -8.61
N ILE A 765 12.19 31.71 -7.44
CA ILE A 765 13.52 31.38 -6.90
C ILE A 765 13.61 29.88 -6.59
N ILE A 766 12.63 29.31 -5.87
CA ILE A 766 12.63 27.89 -5.51
C ILE A 766 12.53 26.99 -6.75
N LYS A 767 11.64 27.29 -7.71
CA LYS A 767 11.54 26.52 -8.96
C LYS A 767 12.86 26.53 -9.73
N LYS A 768 13.55 27.68 -9.79
CA LYS A 768 14.87 27.79 -10.42
C LYS A 768 15.90 26.91 -9.70
N ALA A 769 15.87 26.88 -8.37
CA ALA A 769 16.77 26.05 -7.58
C ALA A 769 16.51 24.55 -7.79
N ILE A 770 15.25 24.09 -7.77
CA ILE A 770 14.88 22.69 -8.04
C ILE A 770 15.36 22.26 -9.44
N ASN A 771 15.16 23.10 -10.46
CA ASN A 771 15.65 22.81 -11.81
C ASN A 771 17.18 22.85 -11.93
N SER A 772 17.87 23.51 -10.98
CA SER A 772 19.34 23.52 -10.94
C SER A 772 19.88 22.31 -10.19
N ASP A 773 19.18 21.85 -9.16
CA ASP A 773 19.51 20.65 -8.38
C ASP A 773 19.28 19.36 -9.18
N LYS A 774 18.26 19.35 -10.05
CA LYS A 774 17.98 18.22 -10.96
C LYS A 774 18.88 18.12 -12.18
N SER A 775 19.57 19.19 -12.53
CA SER A 775 20.40 19.21 -13.73
C SER A 775 21.83 18.85 -13.33
N PRO A 776 22.46 17.87 -14.00
CA PRO A 776 23.88 17.59 -13.78
C PRO A 776 24.76 18.76 -14.27
N LEU A 777 24.16 19.74 -14.98
CA LEU A 777 24.83 20.92 -15.52
C LEU A 777 24.74 22.12 -14.57
N THR A 778 25.88 22.79 -14.40
CA THR A 778 25.93 24.12 -13.79
C THR A 778 25.21 25.15 -14.68
N PRO A 779 24.80 26.32 -14.14
CA PRO A 779 24.14 27.36 -14.92
C PRO A 779 24.91 27.79 -16.19
N ARG A 780 26.24 27.85 -16.12
CA ARG A 780 27.10 28.24 -17.26
C ARG A 780 27.21 27.13 -18.30
N GLU A 781 27.25 25.87 -17.87
CA GLU A 781 27.18 24.70 -18.73
C GLU A 781 25.84 24.64 -19.47
N ARG A 782 24.73 24.92 -18.79
CA ARG A 782 23.39 24.94 -19.39
C ARG A 782 23.23 26.06 -20.43
N GLU A 783 23.74 27.26 -20.15
CA GLU A 783 23.71 28.39 -21.09
C GLU A 783 24.46 28.06 -22.40
N ILE A 784 25.65 27.47 -22.28
CA ILE A 784 26.43 27.03 -23.44
C ILE A 784 25.76 25.87 -24.17
N ALA A 785 25.15 24.94 -23.44
CA ALA A 785 24.38 23.82 -24.00
C ALA A 785 23.12 24.28 -24.75
N GLN A 786 22.41 25.30 -24.26
CA GLN A 786 21.25 25.91 -24.95
C GLN A 786 21.67 26.59 -26.26
N LEU A 787 22.73 27.41 -26.25
CA LEU A 787 23.24 28.02 -27.48
C LEU A 787 23.77 26.98 -28.47
N ALA A 788 24.34 25.88 -27.97
CA ALA A 788 24.72 24.75 -28.81
C ALA A 788 23.50 23.97 -29.33
N ARG A 789 22.38 23.94 -28.60
CA ARG A 789 21.12 23.38 -29.08
C ARG A 789 20.52 24.21 -30.23
N ASP A 790 20.68 25.53 -30.16
CA ASP A 790 20.24 26.50 -31.17
C ASP A 790 21.14 26.55 -32.43
N ARG A 791 21.98 25.54 -32.64
CA ARG A 791 22.87 25.36 -33.82
C ARG A 791 24.02 26.39 -33.98
N LEU A 792 24.32 27.23 -32.98
CA LEU A 792 25.51 28.12 -33.00
C LEU A 792 26.85 27.36 -32.87
N SER A 793 27.82 27.62 -33.74
CA SER A 793 29.18 27.06 -33.63
C SER A 793 29.89 27.50 -32.33
N ALA A 794 30.92 26.74 -31.90
CA ALA A 794 31.70 27.10 -30.71
C ALA A 794 32.30 28.51 -30.79
N ARG A 795 32.64 28.97 -32.00
CA ARG A 795 33.14 30.33 -32.27
C ARG A 795 32.06 31.40 -32.10
N GLU A 796 30.83 31.13 -32.54
CA GLU A 796 29.69 32.05 -32.35
C GLU A 796 29.26 32.12 -30.89
N ILE A 797 29.23 30.99 -30.18
CA ILE A 797 28.97 30.93 -28.73
C ILE A 797 30.04 31.71 -27.97
N ALA A 798 31.31 31.54 -28.33
CA ALA A 798 32.44 32.28 -27.75
C ALA A 798 32.29 33.80 -27.95
N GLY A 799 31.90 34.24 -29.15
CA GLY A 799 31.62 35.64 -29.45
C GLY A 799 30.42 36.21 -28.67
N LYS A 800 29.35 35.43 -28.50
CA LYS A 800 28.15 35.84 -27.72
C LYS A 800 28.42 35.94 -26.22
N LEU A 801 29.26 35.07 -25.70
CA LEU A 801 29.51 34.93 -24.26
C LEU A 801 30.82 35.60 -23.81
N TYR A 802 31.54 36.27 -24.72
CA TYR A 802 32.82 36.94 -24.48
C TYR A 802 33.87 36.03 -23.81
N ILE A 803 33.99 34.79 -24.28
CA ILE A 803 34.95 33.78 -23.79
C ILE A 803 35.72 33.15 -24.95
N SER A 804 36.81 32.42 -24.68
CA SER A 804 37.57 31.75 -25.73
C SER A 804 36.82 30.56 -26.35
N GLU A 805 37.01 30.30 -27.65
CA GLU A 805 36.45 29.12 -28.33
C GLU A 805 36.88 27.81 -27.66
N THR A 806 38.13 27.75 -27.21
CA THR A 806 38.68 26.64 -26.42
C THR A 806 37.89 26.40 -25.13
N THR A 807 37.50 27.46 -24.42
CA THR A 807 36.66 27.36 -23.21
C THR A 807 35.28 26.78 -23.54
N VAL A 808 34.66 27.22 -24.64
CA VAL A 808 33.35 26.68 -25.08
C VAL A 808 33.45 25.19 -25.41
N ARG A 809 34.49 24.76 -26.13
CA ARG A 809 34.69 23.33 -26.48
C ARG A 809 34.91 22.46 -25.24
N THR A 810 35.69 22.94 -24.26
CA THR A 810 35.91 22.23 -23.00
C THR A 810 34.61 22.10 -22.19
N ILE A 811 33.82 23.17 -22.11
CA ILE A 811 32.53 23.16 -21.42
C ILE A 811 31.53 22.24 -22.12
N LEU A 812 31.47 22.24 -23.46
CA LEU A 812 30.61 21.32 -24.21
C LEU A 812 30.99 19.85 -24.00
N ARG A 813 32.29 19.52 -23.86
CA ARG A 813 32.72 18.17 -23.48
C ARG A 813 32.25 17.79 -22.06
N SER A 814 32.37 18.71 -21.10
CA SER A 814 31.84 18.51 -19.73
C SER A 814 30.32 18.30 -19.76
N VAL A 815 29.60 19.11 -20.53
CA VAL A 815 28.14 18.99 -20.75
C VAL A 815 27.78 17.61 -21.31
N TYR A 816 28.46 17.18 -22.36
CA TYR A 816 28.19 15.89 -23.00
C TYR A 816 28.47 14.72 -22.06
N SER A 817 29.55 14.79 -21.29
CA SER A 817 29.87 13.80 -20.25
C SER A 817 28.83 13.78 -19.13
N LYS A 818 28.32 14.93 -18.70
CA LYS A 818 27.35 15.06 -17.60
C LYS A 818 25.93 14.67 -18.00
N LEU A 819 25.59 14.79 -19.29
CA LEU A 819 24.28 14.39 -19.85
C LEU A 819 24.28 12.97 -20.44
N ASP A 820 25.42 12.30 -20.40
CA ASP A 820 25.66 11.00 -21.01
C ASP A 820 25.21 10.98 -22.49
N ILE A 821 25.83 11.87 -23.27
CA ILE A 821 25.63 11.98 -24.72
C ILE A 821 26.97 12.13 -25.43
N HIS A 822 27.03 11.75 -26.69
CA HIS A 822 28.27 11.74 -27.47
C HIS A 822 28.27 12.74 -28.63
N SER A 823 27.12 13.33 -28.94
CA SER A 823 26.99 14.26 -30.05
C SER A 823 26.11 15.46 -29.74
N ARG A 824 26.38 16.55 -30.48
CA ARG A 824 25.53 17.74 -30.49
C ARG A 824 24.11 17.44 -30.96
N THR A 825 23.94 16.41 -31.79
CA THR A 825 22.65 15.96 -32.30
C THR A 825 21.79 15.37 -31.18
N GLU A 826 22.40 14.58 -30.28
CA GLU A 826 21.75 14.05 -29.07
C GLU A 826 21.42 15.13 -28.03
N LEU A 827 22.19 16.23 -28.01
CA LEU A 827 21.88 17.38 -27.14
C LEU A 827 20.50 17.99 -27.46
N VAL A 828 20.01 17.86 -28.69
CA VAL A 828 18.69 18.39 -29.10
C VAL A 828 17.54 17.60 -28.49
N THR A 829 17.75 16.31 -28.18
CA THR A 829 16.70 15.41 -27.66
C THR A 829 16.73 15.22 -26.14
N LYS A 830 17.76 15.70 -25.43
CA LYS A 830 17.89 15.64 -23.96
C LYS A 830 17.28 16.87 -23.26
N GLN A 831 16.66 16.65 -22.09
CA GLN A 831 16.21 17.71 -21.18
C GLN A 831 17.27 17.97 -20.10
N PHE A 832 17.66 19.23 -19.86
CA PHE A 832 18.70 19.63 -18.90
C PHE A 832 18.63 21.09 -18.45
#